data_AF-A0A3M1D5Z6-F1
#
_entry.id   AF-A0A3M1D5Z6-F1
#
_cell.length_a   1.000
_cell.length_b   1.000
_cell.length_c   1.000
_cell.angle_alpha   90.00
_cell.angle_beta   90.00
_cell.angle_gamma   90.00
#
_symmetry.space_group_name_H-M   'P 1'
#
loop_
_entity.id
_entity.type
_entity.pdbx_description
1 polymer ?
#
loop_
_entity_poly.entity_id
_entity_poly.type
_entity_poly.pdbx_seq_one_letter_code
_entity_poly.pdbx_strand_id
1 'polypeptide(L)'
;MRVPDLDRELMVALAKRLRAEVPEANVFVLAGGGEEDDGDLYISSTKLVELRNPLPDGTLRPPLCVFMPANVRTSAEDSFGSATFEEFPVGDSYEALRQRLLERVPGTLQGYVRDALQLLREQRWRWAGAVAQVRYLLCALANGNDGEAFGGALYELGLVPDFKLFDDPTTAYGRVRKNLECVRRLTDGDSSVRARVLDLDLVNKGLRRRLAEYLVDMGVEDPVAWTRDIVLNRKNWDLSFDKWEFASEIAPDKIAFLRVETDLPVVAEDEDDERLVDLVGQQVLAPKDRRKFSVVMEVSPHPGQVQGLDHFTLQIMSKDAGPVGVARKVKVWKTSRTHATVSFSKLNKIDFEEGWHYVRALPWTADGDPIPIDEPTEQSAKRTNESEPFYVLPQAELEEEPPQRAVPKADSVEHARLDRQFTAVLQARDPADIAPESVGWAQRSTKKRTAAQEIIEAKFGKEGAFQIAVARWLKNIEQRILRSPERPVSWRMQLHMGQPQMPTGDISDWPASAAVQSFLDARRSYFDSVAQGQKELVSQALDYLASAPLVLAYAAAYIDLLKDLSGKVERESGSDQLKAIVALRSALAVDTVKLVVEDYRGQVREAAVVAPTHPLRALWQLAWAQLGAAWVRETAKGPDEHVTPARDALLRGISSVNFPPMLPVSDGRVFVAVDNLHPFWSLYAPAAEDDPRGLLGDVCAALGLPEPSIGGAVITGDVLASRIERYLVQHPYVRTLAINAFNAGRATVLADALVALQKQEAFRDLRYDVRLFVPDPDAPGVGESIGALLAGEGTLASEAFSVPTGSHLFSKLTVAVRGTADFRAAPGRYRAHLSFLFDVFPPEEIAAGRPFRTERKVPLHGLVQDFTVRFHDDESGTGWQRQPRHGAPTVIEGADETSLLLGELPALISSATATVARSTPDFDSRPIIHLELDPDERALISEVHDASDWVFTIDRNMGIEFFDHGG
;
A
#
# COMPACT_ATOMS: atom_id res chain seq x y z
N MET A 1 1.07 10.99 62.87
CA MET A 1 0.31 10.15 61.92
C MET A 1 -1.04 9.78 62.51
N ARG A 2 -2.08 9.68 61.67
CA ARG A 2 -3.40 9.16 62.02
C ARG A 2 -3.78 7.99 61.11
N VAL A 3 -4.45 6.98 61.67
CA VAL A 3 -4.98 5.83 60.93
C VAL A 3 -6.50 5.76 61.14
N PRO A 4 -7.29 6.24 60.16
CA PRO A 4 -8.75 6.18 60.22
C PRO A 4 -9.31 4.87 59.62
N ASP A 5 -10.62 4.68 59.74
CA ASP A 5 -11.44 3.75 58.92
C ASP A 5 -11.08 2.25 59.00
N LEU A 6 -10.49 1.81 60.11
CA LEU A 6 -10.39 0.38 60.43
C LEU A 6 -11.43 -0.02 61.49
N ASP A 7 -11.81 -1.30 61.45
CA ASP A 7 -12.58 -1.90 62.52
C ASP A 7 -11.85 -1.77 63.86
N ARG A 8 -12.61 -1.54 64.94
CA ARG A 8 -12.06 -1.24 66.26
C ARG A 8 -11.18 -2.37 66.81
N GLU A 9 -11.56 -3.63 66.61
CA GLU A 9 -10.76 -4.77 67.08
C GLU A 9 -9.43 -4.85 66.33
N LEU A 10 -9.47 -4.56 65.03
CA LEU A 10 -8.27 -4.50 64.18
C LEU A 10 -7.35 -3.35 64.59
N MET A 11 -7.91 -2.17 64.89
CA MET A 11 -7.12 -1.02 65.39
C MET A 11 -6.35 -1.37 66.66
N VAL A 12 -6.99 -2.05 67.62
CA VAL A 12 -6.34 -2.44 68.89
C VAL A 12 -5.24 -3.47 68.65
N ALA A 13 -5.51 -4.49 67.82
CA ALA A 13 -4.51 -5.51 67.48
C ALA A 13 -3.29 -4.90 66.78
N LEU A 14 -3.51 -4.00 65.82
CA LEU A 14 -2.45 -3.31 65.10
C LEU A 14 -1.69 -2.33 66.01
N ALA A 15 -2.37 -1.58 66.86
CA ALA A 15 -1.71 -0.64 67.79
C ALA A 15 -0.78 -1.38 68.76
N LYS A 16 -1.21 -2.51 69.34
CA LYS A 16 -0.38 -3.35 70.21
C LYS A 16 0.86 -3.89 69.49
N ARG A 17 0.67 -4.39 68.27
CA ARG A 17 1.78 -4.94 67.47
C ARG A 17 2.75 -3.84 67.03
N LEU A 18 2.24 -2.68 66.62
CA LEU A 18 3.06 -1.56 66.18
C LEU A 18 3.90 -0.98 67.33
N ARG A 19 3.38 -0.94 68.56
CA ARG A 19 4.17 -0.60 69.75
C ARG A 19 5.34 -1.56 69.99
N ALA A 20 5.12 -2.85 69.77
CA ALA A 20 6.16 -3.86 69.96
C ALA A 20 7.27 -3.75 68.90
N GLU A 21 6.90 -3.46 67.65
CA GLU A 21 7.83 -3.32 66.52
C GLU A 21 8.57 -1.97 66.52
N VAL A 22 7.95 -0.91 67.08
CA VAL A 22 8.50 0.45 67.09
C VAL A 22 8.39 1.08 68.50
N PRO A 23 9.22 0.63 69.46
CA PRO A 23 9.15 1.10 70.85
C PRO A 23 9.51 2.58 71.01
N GLU A 24 10.23 3.15 70.05
CA GLU A 24 10.59 4.57 70.00
C GLU A 24 9.38 5.49 69.71
N ALA A 25 8.27 4.94 69.19
CA ALA A 25 7.11 5.71 68.77
C ALA A 25 5.97 5.67 69.79
N ASN A 26 5.32 6.82 69.95
CA ASN A 26 4.13 6.99 70.76
C ASN A 26 2.90 6.54 69.96
N VAL A 27 2.48 5.28 70.08
CA VAL A 27 1.30 4.74 69.38
C VAL A 27 0.13 4.63 70.34
N PHE A 28 -1.03 5.20 70.01
CA PHE A 28 -2.22 5.17 70.87
C PHE A 28 -3.51 4.93 70.09
N VAL A 29 -4.57 4.52 70.77
CA VAL A 29 -5.94 4.52 70.25
C VAL A 29 -6.72 5.66 70.91
N LEU A 30 -7.42 6.48 70.13
CA LEU A 30 -8.20 7.60 70.68
C LEU A 30 -9.41 7.07 71.48
N ALA A 31 -9.54 7.50 72.74
CA ALA A 31 -10.62 7.08 73.63
C ALA A 31 -11.96 7.79 73.29
N GLY A 32 -13.06 7.03 73.26
CA GLY A 32 -14.43 7.56 73.22
C GLY A 32 -14.96 7.83 74.62
N GLY A 33 -15.74 8.90 74.81
CA GLY A 33 -16.23 9.31 76.14
C GLY A 33 -16.94 8.18 76.90
N GLY A 34 -16.32 7.70 77.98
CA GLY A 34 -16.82 6.60 78.82
C GLY A 34 -15.83 5.46 79.08
N GLU A 35 -14.61 5.49 78.52
CA GLU A 35 -13.66 4.40 78.58
C GLU A 35 -12.35 4.78 79.31
N GLU A 36 -12.29 4.52 80.60
CA GLU A 36 -11.05 4.44 81.41
C GLU A 36 -10.90 2.98 81.85
N ASP A 37 -10.09 2.15 81.17
CA ASP A 37 -9.60 0.89 81.80
C ASP A 37 -8.40 0.18 81.13
N ASP A 38 -7.65 0.83 80.22
CA ASP A 38 -6.27 0.42 79.92
C ASP A 38 -5.46 1.70 79.66
N GLY A 39 -5.11 2.37 80.76
CA GLY A 39 -4.53 3.72 80.78
C GLY A 39 -3.22 3.87 80.01
N ASP A 40 -2.67 2.76 79.50
CA ASP A 40 -1.42 2.72 78.75
C ASP A 40 -1.64 2.76 77.23
N LEU A 41 -2.70 2.16 76.66
CA LEU A 41 -2.93 2.09 75.20
C LEU A 41 -3.88 3.17 74.68
N TYR A 42 -4.83 3.61 75.50
CA TYR A 42 -5.82 4.61 75.13
C TYR A 42 -5.39 6.02 75.55
N ILE A 43 -5.69 7.02 74.72
CA ILE A 43 -5.36 8.42 75.00
C ILE A 43 -6.59 9.31 74.82
N SER A 44 -6.75 10.30 75.72
CA SER A 44 -7.79 11.32 75.57
C SER A 44 -7.41 12.36 74.50
N SER A 45 -8.40 13.04 73.93
CA SER A 45 -8.19 14.10 72.94
C SER A 45 -7.29 15.23 73.47
N THR A 46 -7.42 15.61 74.74
CA THR A 46 -6.57 16.62 75.38
C THR A 46 -5.12 16.15 75.51
N LYS A 47 -4.91 14.89 75.90
CA LYS A 47 -3.56 14.32 76.06
C LYS A 47 -2.88 14.10 74.70
N LEU A 48 -3.65 13.76 73.66
CA LEU A 48 -3.16 13.68 72.28
C LEU A 48 -2.63 15.04 71.79
N VAL A 49 -3.33 16.14 72.08
CA VAL A 49 -2.88 17.50 71.75
C VAL A 49 -1.63 17.88 72.55
N GLU A 50 -1.52 17.48 73.82
CA GLU A 50 -0.31 17.69 74.62
C GLU A 50 0.91 16.97 74.02
N LEU A 51 0.76 15.69 73.64
CA LEU A 51 1.84 14.89 73.06
C LEU A 51 2.24 15.33 71.65
N ARG A 52 1.38 16.07 70.96
CA ARG A 52 1.72 16.73 69.68
C ARG A 52 2.73 17.87 69.87
N ASN A 53 2.63 18.62 70.97
CA ASN A 53 3.42 19.83 71.17
C ASN A 53 4.85 19.51 71.64
N PRO A 54 5.85 20.33 71.24
CA PRO A 54 7.22 20.21 71.74
C PRO A 54 7.30 20.29 73.27
N LEU A 55 8.38 19.78 73.85
CA LEU A 55 8.68 19.96 75.27
C LEU A 55 8.94 21.45 75.59
N PRO A 56 8.81 21.90 76.85
CA PRO A 56 8.98 23.31 77.22
C PRO A 56 10.36 23.90 76.89
N ASP A 57 11.37 23.05 76.67
CA ASP A 57 12.72 23.42 76.24
C ASP A 57 12.87 23.53 74.70
N GLY A 58 11.78 23.33 73.95
CA GLY A 58 11.73 23.39 72.50
C GLY A 58 12.10 22.08 71.79
N THR A 59 12.44 21.01 72.52
CA THR A 59 12.79 19.72 71.90
C THR A 59 11.53 18.98 71.41
N LEU A 60 11.65 18.31 70.27
CA LEU A 60 10.55 17.54 69.67
C LEU A 60 10.37 16.21 70.40
N ARG A 61 9.11 15.81 70.62
CA ARG A 61 8.75 14.51 71.19
C ARG A 61 8.91 13.39 70.16
N PRO A 62 8.99 12.12 70.58
CA PRO A 62 9.03 10.98 69.66
C PRO A 62 7.78 10.90 68.77
N PRO A 63 7.87 10.26 67.58
CA PRO A 63 6.79 10.20 66.60
C PRO A 63 5.48 9.69 67.19
N LEU A 64 4.39 10.42 66.96
CA LEU A 64 3.06 10.12 67.49
C LEU A 64 2.16 9.52 66.39
N CYS A 65 1.64 8.31 66.62
CA CYS A 65 0.67 7.64 65.77
C CYS A 65 -0.62 7.38 66.55
N VAL A 66 -1.77 7.78 66.00
CA VAL A 66 -3.06 7.57 66.64
C VAL A 66 -4.03 6.84 65.71
N PHE A 67 -4.63 5.75 66.22
CA PHE A 67 -5.76 5.08 65.56
C PHE A 67 -7.06 5.80 65.96
N MET A 68 -7.84 6.19 64.96
CA MET A 68 -9.05 7.00 65.14
C MET A 68 -10.30 6.19 64.79
N PRO A 69 -11.09 5.73 65.79
CA PRO A 69 -12.34 5.04 65.50
C PRO A 69 -13.34 6.01 64.87
N ALA A 70 -14.05 5.57 63.82
CA ALA A 70 -15.03 6.39 63.08
C ALA A 70 -16.19 6.94 63.94
N ASN A 71 -16.36 6.41 65.17
CA ASN A 71 -17.53 6.62 66.01
C ASN A 71 -17.29 7.66 67.13
N VAL A 72 -16.07 8.19 67.26
CA VAL A 72 -15.68 9.06 68.37
C VAL A 72 -15.84 10.52 67.96
N ARG A 73 -16.84 11.22 68.54
CA ARG A 73 -17.02 12.67 68.37
C ARG A 73 -16.44 13.44 69.54
N THR A 74 -15.54 14.37 69.30
CA THR A 74 -14.91 15.15 70.38
C THR A 74 -14.87 16.64 70.07
N SER A 75 -15.00 17.47 71.10
CA SER A 75 -15.02 18.94 71.01
C SER A 75 -13.70 19.60 70.56
N ALA A 76 -12.67 18.81 70.24
CA ALA A 76 -11.36 19.25 69.78
C ALA A 76 -10.95 18.66 68.41
N GLU A 77 -11.90 18.13 67.63
CA GLU A 77 -11.65 17.48 66.31
C GLU A 77 -10.78 18.32 65.36
N ASP A 78 -10.97 19.64 65.33
CA ASP A 78 -10.16 20.55 64.50
C ASP A 78 -8.66 20.54 64.86
N SER A 79 -8.30 20.11 66.08
CA SER A 79 -6.92 20.10 66.58
C SER A 79 -6.13 18.83 66.23
N PHE A 80 -6.76 17.82 65.64
CA PHE A 80 -6.12 16.56 65.19
C PHE A 80 -6.69 16.04 63.86
N GLY A 81 -7.23 16.94 63.02
CA GLY A 81 -7.57 16.66 61.63
C GLY A 81 -6.35 16.46 60.73
N SER A 82 -6.59 16.22 59.43
CA SER A 82 -5.55 15.98 58.42
C SER A 82 -4.55 17.13 58.24
N ALA A 83 -4.94 18.35 58.63
CA ALA A 83 -4.04 19.51 58.66
C ALA A 83 -2.99 19.47 59.78
N THR A 84 -3.16 18.60 60.78
CA THR A 84 -2.29 18.52 61.97
C THR A 84 -1.62 17.14 62.11
N PHE A 85 -2.27 16.08 61.64
CA PHE A 85 -1.71 14.73 61.58
C PHE A 85 -1.73 14.21 60.15
N GLU A 86 -0.58 13.73 59.67
CA GLU A 86 -0.49 13.02 58.39
C GLU A 86 -1.30 11.72 58.43
N GLU A 87 -2.14 11.49 57.44
CA GLU A 87 -3.00 10.31 57.34
C GLU A 87 -2.26 9.15 56.65
N PHE A 88 -2.32 7.95 57.24
CA PHE A 88 -1.70 6.75 56.70
C PHE A 88 -2.77 5.82 56.10
N PRO A 89 -2.88 5.71 54.76
CA PRO A 89 -3.92 4.91 54.11
C PRO A 89 -3.60 3.40 54.18
N VAL A 90 -4.60 2.59 54.50
CA VAL A 90 -4.48 1.11 54.59
C VAL A 90 -5.09 0.41 53.35
N GLY A 91 -5.44 1.18 52.32
CA GLY A 91 -6.39 0.85 51.25
C GLY A 91 -6.14 -0.44 50.45
N ASP A 92 -4.90 -0.73 50.02
CA ASP A 92 -4.61 -1.82 49.09
C ASP A 92 -4.33 -3.18 49.77
N SER A 93 -4.44 -3.24 51.10
CA SER A 93 -4.04 -4.42 51.88
C SER A 93 -4.82 -5.69 51.53
N TYR A 94 -6.12 -5.56 51.20
CA TYR A 94 -6.96 -6.70 50.83
C TYR A 94 -6.67 -7.22 49.41
N GLU A 95 -6.28 -6.36 48.48
CA GLU A 95 -5.87 -6.77 47.12
C GLU A 95 -4.52 -7.49 47.15
N ALA A 96 -3.55 -6.97 47.92
CA ALA A 96 -2.28 -7.64 48.13
C ALA A 96 -2.47 -9.02 48.81
N LEU A 97 -3.37 -9.10 49.79
CA LEU A 97 -3.71 -10.37 50.43
C LEU A 97 -4.40 -11.34 49.47
N ARG A 98 -5.32 -10.87 48.63
CA ARG A 98 -6.00 -11.68 47.61
C ARG A 98 -4.99 -12.32 46.66
N GLN A 99 -4.03 -11.56 46.15
CA GLN A 99 -2.99 -12.09 45.24
C GLN A 99 -2.16 -13.19 45.92
N ARG A 100 -1.70 -12.95 47.16
CA ARG A 100 -0.97 -13.95 47.96
C ARG A 100 -1.80 -15.20 48.26
N LEU A 101 -3.10 -15.07 48.46
CA LEU A 101 -4.00 -16.22 48.68
C LEU A 101 -4.27 -16.99 47.39
N LEU A 102 -4.36 -16.30 46.25
CA LEU A 102 -4.49 -16.94 44.92
C LEU A 102 -3.26 -17.79 44.58
N GLU A 103 -2.06 -17.41 45.01
CA GLU A 103 -0.84 -18.22 44.87
C GLU A 103 -0.89 -19.54 45.66
N ARG A 104 -1.76 -19.63 46.68
CA ARG A 104 -1.92 -20.82 47.53
C ARG A 104 -3.03 -21.76 47.05
N VAL A 105 -3.76 -21.39 45.99
CA VAL A 105 -4.74 -22.25 45.33
C VAL A 105 -4.00 -23.34 44.55
N PRO A 106 -4.49 -24.60 44.49
CA PRO A 106 -3.86 -25.63 43.69
C PRO A 106 -3.72 -25.21 42.22
N GLY A 107 -2.56 -25.48 41.61
CA GLY A 107 -2.25 -25.01 40.25
C GLY A 107 -3.27 -25.44 39.19
N THR A 108 -3.94 -26.58 39.38
CA THR A 108 -5.02 -27.06 38.51
C THR A 108 -6.30 -26.22 38.56
N LEU A 109 -6.55 -25.50 39.67
CA LEU A 109 -7.75 -24.69 39.88
C LEU A 109 -7.46 -23.19 39.85
N GLN A 110 -6.20 -22.78 40.05
CA GLN A 110 -5.79 -21.39 40.23
C GLN A 110 -6.28 -20.47 39.10
N GLY A 111 -6.15 -20.90 37.84
CA GLY A 111 -6.63 -20.14 36.69
C GLY A 111 -8.15 -19.95 36.71
N TYR A 112 -8.90 -21.02 36.91
CA TYR A 112 -10.36 -20.98 36.91
C TYR A 112 -10.93 -20.18 38.09
N VAL A 113 -10.33 -20.27 39.27
CA VAL A 113 -10.71 -19.45 40.44
C VAL A 113 -10.43 -17.97 40.18
N ARG A 114 -9.29 -17.65 39.55
CA ARG A 114 -8.96 -16.26 39.17
C ARG A 114 -9.99 -15.71 38.19
N ASP A 115 -10.33 -16.47 37.15
CA ASP A 115 -11.31 -16.08 36.13
C ASP A 115 -12.71 -15.87 36.75
N ALA A 116 -13.12 -16.72 37.68
CA ALA A 116 -14.40 -16.58 38.39
C ALA A 116 -14.46 -15.30 39.26
N LEU A 117 -13.38 -14.98 39.99
CA LEU A 117 -13.30 -13.73 40.77
C LEU A 117 -13.26 -12.49 39.88
N GLN A 118 -12.59 -12.58 38.73
CA GLN A 118 -12.54 -11.50 37.74
C GLN A 118 -13.92 -11.23 37.14
N LEU A 119 -14.66 -12.28 36.76
CA LEU A 119 -16.04 -12.17 36.28
C LEU A 119 -16.92 -11.37 37.25
N LEU A 120 -16.85 -11.66 38.56
CA LEU A 120 -17.66 -10.96 39.56
C LEU A 120 -17.31 -9.47 39.70
N ARG A 121 -16.04 -9.12 39.49
CA ARG A 121 -15.58 -7.71 39.45
C ARG A 121 -16.09 -6.99 38.22
N GLU A 122 -15.94 -7.60 37.04
CA GLU A 122 -16.43 -7.06 35.77
C GLU A 122 -17.94 -6.83 35.81
N GLN A 123 -18.66 -7.77 36.41
CA GLN A 123 -20.11 -7.71 36.59
C GLN A 123 -20.55 -6.79 37.73
N ARG A 124 -19.62 -6.19 38.51
CA ARG A 124 -19.89 -5.30 39.65
C ARG A 124 -20.88 -5.88 40.67
N TRP A 125 -20.68 -7.14 41.06
CA TRP A 125 -21.55 -7.81 42.02
C TRP A 125 -21.39 -7.26 43.44
N ARG A 126 -22.47 -6.73 44.04
CA ARG A 126 -22.41 -5.98 45.32
C ARG A 126 -21.94 -6.79 46.53
N TRP A 127 -22.04 -8.12 46.51
CA TRP A 127 -21.60 -9.00 47.60
C TRP A 127 -20.20 -9.62 47.41
N ALA A 128 -19.54 -9.39 46.27
CA ALA A 128 -18.20 -9.94 45.98
C ALA A 128 -17.09 -8.88 46.01
N GLY A 129 -17.13 -7.97 46.99
CA GLY A 129 -16.07 -7.00 47.25
C GLY A 129 -14.75 -7.64 47.70
N ALA A 130 -13.67 -6.84 47.79
CA ALA A 130 -12.32 -7.35 48.09
C ALA A 130 -12.25 -8.19 49.39
N VAL A 131 -12.96 -7.78 50.45
CA VAL A 131 -13.02 -8.53 51.72
C VAL A 131 -13.73 -9.88 51.56
N ALA A 132 -14.83 -9.92 50.79
CA ALA A 132 -15.58 -11.14 50.52
C ALA A 132 -14.76 -12.13 49.70
N GLN A 133 -13.99 -11.66 48.71
CA GLN A 133 -13.08 -12.51 47.94
C GLN A 133 -11.96 -13.10 48.80
N VAL A 134 -11.40 -12.31 49.72
CA VAL A 134 -10.42 -12.81 50.69
C VAL A 134 -11.05 -13.85 51.62
N ARG A 135 -12.27 -13.62 52.11
CA ARG A 135 -13.01 -14.60 52.94
C ARG A 135 -13.31 -15.88 52.19
N TYR A 136 -13.73 -15.81 50.94
CA TYR A 136 -13.93 -16.95 50.06
C TYR A 136 -12.67 -17.80 49.94
N LEU A 137 -11.52 -17.17 49.63
CA LEU A 137 -10.23 -17.87 49.51
C LEU A 137 -9.79 -18.48 50.86
N LEU A 138 -9.94 -17.73 51.96
CA LEU A 138 -9.62 -18.24 53.31
C LEU A 138 -10.54 -19.37 53.75
N CYS A 139 -11.83 -19.30 53.40
CA CYS A 139 -12.81 -20.34 53.69
C CYS A 139 -12.45 -21.64 52.96
N ALA A 140 -12.17 -21.57 51.66
CA ALA A 140 -11.73 -22.74 50.90
C ALA A 140 -10.41 -23.32 51.45
N LEU A 141 -9.44 -22.46 51.78
CA LEU A 141 -8.15 -22.86 52.36
C LEU A 141 -8.31 -23.57 53.72
N ALA A 142 -9.24 -23.12 54.55
CA ALA A 142 -9.51 -23.72 55.86
C ALA A 142 -10.24 -25.07 55.75
N ASN A 143 -10.91 -25.34 54.62
CA ASN A 143 -11.79 -26.51 54.42
C ASN A 143 -11.24 -27.52 53.39
N GLY A 144 -9.92 -27.63 53.25
CA GLY A 144 -9.28 -28.67 52.43
C GLY A 144 -8.66 -28.18 51.11
N ASN A 145 -8.97 -26.94 50.70
CA ASN A 145 -8.39 -26.28 49.51
C ASN A 145 -8.54 -27.10 48.21
N ASP A 146 -9.69 -27.77 48.04
CA ASP A 146 -10.04 -28.57 46.86
C ASP A 146 -11.29 -28.01 46.15
N GLY A 147 -11.68 -28.66 45.04
CA GLY A 147 -12.80 -28.21 44.22
C GLY A 147 -14.13 -28.12 44.98
N GLU A 148 -14.40 -29.06 45.89
CA GLU A 148 -15.61 -29.08 46.72
C GLU A 148 -15.58 -27.94 47.75
N ALA A 149 -14.43 -27.66 48.36
CA ALA A 149 -14.26 -26.55 49.29
C ALA A 149 -14.47 -25.18 48.62
N PHE A 150 -13.93 -24.97 47.41
CA PHE A 150 -14.19 -23.74 46.65
C PHE A 150 -15.65 -23.64 46.20
N GLY A 151 -16.25 -24.74 45.76
CA GLY A 151 -17.66 -24.81 45.40
C GLY A 151 -18.61 -24.50 46.58
N GLY A 152 -18.29 -25.02 47.76
CA GLY A 152 -19.02 -24.74 49.00
C GLY A 152 -18.83 -23.31 49.49
N ALA A 153 -17.64 -22.73 49.35
CA ALA A 153 -17.32 -21.37 49.82
C ALA A 153 -18.03 -20.25 49.03
N LEU A 154 -18.68 -20.56 47.90
CA LEU A 154 -19.38 -19.58 47.05
C LEU A 154 -20.38 -18.67 47.80
N TYR A 155 -20.93 -19.12 48.94
CA TYR A 155 -21.81 -18.30 49.77
C TYR A 155 -21.13 -17.02 50.29
N GLU A 156 -19.80 -17.03 50.50
CA GLU A 156 -19.04 -15.83 50.91
C GLU A 156 -19.06 -14.75 49.81
N LEU A 157 -19.33 -15.14 48.56
CA LEU A 157 -19.50 -14.25 47.40
C LEU A 157 -20.98 -13.91 47.11
N GLY A 158 -21.90 -14.36 47.97
CA GLY A 158 -23.34 -14.24 47.77
C GLY A 158 -23.86 -15.06 46.60
N LEU A 159 -23.23 -16.20 46.29
CA LEU A 159 -23.67 -17.15 45.26
C LEU A 159 -24.16 -18.45 45.90
N VAL A 160 -25.01 -19.21 45.19
CA VAL A 160 -25.49 -20.50 45.69
C VAL A 160 -24.31 -21.49 45.73
N PRO A 161 -24.10 -22.25 46.81
CA PRO A 161 -23.04 -23.26 46.89
C PRO A 161 -23.17 -24.31 45.79
N ASP A 162 -22.07 -24.67 45.15
CA ASP A 162 -22.01 -25.66 44.08
C ASP A 162 -20.91 -26.68 44.37
N PHE A 163 -21.24 -27.78 45.02
CA PHE A 163 -20.25 -28.79 45.43
C PHE A 163 -19.56 -29.50 44.27
N LYS A 164 -20.10 -29.37 43.04
CA LYS A 164 -19.57 -29.98 41.83
C LYS A 164 -19.01 -28.94 40.85
N LEU A 165 -18.69 -27.73 41.33
CA LEU A 165 -18.25 -26.63 40.48
C LEU A 165 -17.01 -27.00 39.64
N PHE A 166 -16.08 -27.74 40.25
CA PHE A 166 -14.80 -28.10 39.64
C PHE A 166 -14.68 -29.60 39.29
N ASP A 167 -15.80 -30.33 39.18
CA ASP A 167 -15.80 -31.70 38.60
C ASP A 167 -15.27 -31.66 37.15
N ASP A 168 -15.63 -30.59 36.41
CA ASP A 168 -15.02 -30.18 35.13
C ASP A 168 -14.65 -28.69 35.21
N PRO A 169 -13.37 -28.38 35.49
CA PRO A 169 -12.90 -27.00 35.65
C PRO A 169 -13.17 -26.09 34.44
N THR A 170 -13.25 -26.64 33.22
CA THR A 170 -13.49 -25.84 32.01
C THR A 170 -14.88 -25.20 31.97
N THR A 171 -15.85 -25.81 32.66
CA THR A 171 -17.23 -25.32 32.76
C THR A 171 -17.45 -24.35 33.93
N ALA A 172 -16.49 -24.24 34.86
CA ALA A 172 -16.65 -23.50 36.10
C ALA A 172 -16.99 -22.02 35.86
N TYR A 173 -16.38 -21.38 34.87
CA TYR A 173 -16.68 -19.98 34.52
C TYR A 173 -18.15 -19.79 34.11
N GLY A 174 -18.66 -20.67 33.22
CA GLY A 174 -20.06 -20.64 32.78
C GLY A 174 -21.03 -20.91 33.92
N ARG A 175 -20.71 -21.87 34.79
CA ARG A 175 -21.53 -22.21 35.97
C ARG A 175 -21.59 -21.07 36.98
N VAL A 176 -20.48 -20.41 37.29
CA VAL A 176 -20.45 -19.22 38.18
C VAL A 176 -21.27 -18.07 37.57
N ARG A 177 -21.17 -17.83 36.27
CA ARG A 177 -21.99 -16.83 35.57
C ARG A 177 -23.48 -17.15 35.66
N LYS A 178 -23.87 -18.39 35.39
CA LYS A 178 -25.28 -18.81 35.46
C LYS A 178 -25.83 -18.70 36.88
N ASN A 179 -25.04 -19.08 37.87
CA ASN A 179 -25.36 -18.94 39.29
C ASN A 179 -25.59 -17.47 39.65
N LEU A 180 -24.67 -16.58 39.26
CA LEU A 180 -24.81 -15.14 39.43
C LEU A 180 -26.09 -14.59 38.79
N GLU A 181 -26.40 -14.98 37.55
CA GLU A 181 -27.62 -14.57 36.85
C GLU A 181 -28.88 -15.03 37.60
N CYS A 182 -28.89 -16.26 38.12
CA CYS A 182 -30.00 -16.79 38.90
C CYS A 182 -30.18 -16.03 40.22
N VAL A 183 -29.11 -15.83 40.98
CA VAL A 183 -29.16 -15.08 42.24
C VAL A 183 -29.57 -13.63 42.02
N ARG A 184 -29.11 -12.99 40.95
CA ARG A 184 -29.56 -11.65 40.54
C ARG A 184 -31.05 -11.60 40.30
N ARG A 185 -31.60 -12.52 39.50
CA ARG A 185 -33.04 -12.57 39.23
C ARG A 185 -33.85 -12.81 40.49
N LEU A 186 -33.36 -13.66 41.40
CA LEU A 186 -34.01 -13.91 42.69
C LEU A 186 -33.99 -12.68 43.58
N THR A 187 -32.88 -11.95 43.61
CA THR A 187 -32.68 -10.84 44.55
C THR A 187 -33.31 -9.54 44.05
N ASP A 188 -33.07 -9.17 42.80
CA ASP A 188 -33.40 -7.86 42.24
C ASP A 188 -34.75 -7.84 41.47
N GLY A 189 -35.48 -8.95 41.41
CA GLY A 189 -36.79 -9.00 40.73
C GLY A 189 -37.88 -8.21 41.45
N ASP A 190 -38.92 -7.76 40.73
CA ASP A 190 -40.06 -7.04 41.33
C ASP A 190 -41.25 -7.97 41.66
N SER A 191 -41.23 -9.20 41.15
CA SER A 191 -42.31 -10.19 41.34
C SER A 191 -42.23 -10.88 42.70
N SER A 192 -43.27 -11.62 43.12
CA SER A 192 -43.21 -12.41 44.36
C SER A 192 -42.09 -13.45 44.32
N VAL A 193 -41.50 -13.82 45.47
CA VAL A 193 -40.42 -14.83 45.56
C VAL A 193 -40.77 -16.13 44.82
N ARG A 194 -42.03 -16.59 44.92
CA ARG A 194 -42.50 -17.79 44.21
C ARG A 194 -42.53 -17.62 42.69
N ALA A 195 -42.87 -16.43 42.19
CA ALA A 195 -42.84 -16.11 40.77
C ALA A 195 -41.40 -16.06 40.24
N ARG A 196 -40.47 -15.42 40.98
CA ARG A 196 -39.05 -15.39 40.60
C ARG A 196 -38.44 -16.78 40.47
N VAL A 197 -38.79 -17.70 41.39
CA VAL A 197 -38.33 -19.11 41.31
C VAL A 197 -38.97 -19.87 40.14
N LEU A 198 -40.20 -19.53 39.74
CA LEU A 198 -40.82 -20.10 38.53
C LEU A 198 -40.10 -19.65 37.25
N ASP A 199 -39.62 -18.41 37.21
CA ASP A 199 -38.92 -17.78 36.08
C ASP A 199 -37.46 -18.27 35.91
N LEU A 200 -36.95 -19.09 36.83
CA LEU A 200 -35.62 -19.71 36.71
C LEU A 200 -35.58 -20.90 35.74
N ASP A 201 -36.73 -21.35 35.23
CA ASP A 201 -36.84 -22.43 34.23
C ASP A 201 -36.19 -23.78 34.65
N LEU A 202 -36.28 -24.11 35.94
CA LEU A 202 -35.74 -25.35 36.52
C LEU A 202 -36.59 -26.56 36.15
N VAL A 203 -36.04 -27.58 35.49
CA VAL A 203 -36.76 -28.79 35.04
C VAL A 203 -37.38 -29.56 36.22
N ASN A 204 -36.63 -29.70 37.32
CA ASN A 204 -37.07 -30.44 38.50
C ASN A 204 -38.15 -29.68 39.28
N LYS A 205 -39.42 -30.12 39.14
CA LYS A 205 -40.58 -29.51 39.83
C LYS A 205 -40.50 -29.63 41.37
N GLY A 206 -39.86 -30.69 41.89
CA GLY A 206 -39.69 -30.91 43.32
C GLY A 206 -38.71 -29.92 43.95
N LEU A 207 -37.55 -29.76 43.31
CA LEU A 207 -36.54 -28.75 43.69
C LEU A 207 -37.13 -27.34 43.62
N ARG A 208 -37.83 -27.02 42.53
CA ARG A 208 -38.47 -25.71 42.32
C ARG A 208 -39.43 -25.35 43.46
N ARG A 209 -40.28 -26.31 43.88
CA ARG A 209 -41.21 -26.11 45.00
C ARG A 209 -40.45 -25.90 46.31
N ARG A 210 -39.47 -26.75 46.60
CA ARG A 210 -38.67 -26.71 47.83
C ARG A 210 -37.87 -25.40 47.96
N LEU A 211 -37.28 -24.94 46.86
CA LEU A 211 -36.55 -23.66 46.79
C LEU A 211 -37.48 -22.47 47.01
N ALA A 212 -38.68 -22.49 46.40
CA ALA A 212 -39.67 -21.44 46.58
C ALA A 212 -40.20 -21.35 48.02
N GLU A 213 -40.41 -22.49 48.69
CA GLU A 213 -40.78 -22.55 50.11
C GLU A 213 -39.65 -22.01 51.00
N TYR A 214 -38.42 -22.46 50.77
CA TYR A 214 -37.24 -22.03 51.52
C TYR A 214 -36.98 -20.52 51.44
N LEU A 215 -37.03 -19.94 50.22
CA LEU A 215 -36.76 -18.53 50.01
C LEU A 215 -37.89 -17.61 50.51
N VAL A 216 -39.12 -18.11 50.60
CA VAL A 216 -40.24 -17.36 51.23
C VAL A 216 -40.02 -17.22 52.73
N ASP A 217 -39.47 -18.25 53.39
CA ASP A 217 -39.21 -18.24 54.83
C ASP A 217 -37.94 -17.44 55.19
N MET A 218 -36.87 -17.55 54.39
CA MET A 218 -35.58 -16.90 54.66
C MET A 218 -35.46 -15.47 54.11
N GLY A 219 -36.18 -15.15 53.04
CA GLY A 219 -36.02 -13.90 52.29
C GLY A 219 -34.87 -13.96 51.26
N VAL A 220 -34.94 -13.09 50.24
CA VAL A 220 -33.98 -13.04 49.11
C VAL A 220 -33.12 -11.79 49.09
N GLU A 221 -33.38 -10.82 49.97
CA GLU A 221 -32.72 -9.49 50.03
C GLU A 221 -31.21 -9.57 50.33
N ASP A 222 -30.81 -10.54 51.16
CA ASP A 222 -29.40 -10.80 51.49
C ASP A 222 -28.98 -12.21 51.02
N PRO A 223 -28.44 -12.33 49.80
CA PRO A 223 -27.85 -13.55 49.25
C PRO A 223 -26.86 -14.23 50.17
N VAL A 224 -26.00 -13.50 50.88
CA VAL A 224 -24.99 -14.12 51.75
C VAL A 224 -25.66 -14.87 52.90
N ALA A 225 -26.74 -14.34 53.46
CA ALA A 225 -27.45 -14.97 54.57
C ALA A 225 -28.12 -16.29 54.17
N TRP A 226 -28.92 -16.31 53.10
CA TRP A 226 -29.66 -17.53 52.71
C TRP A 226 -28.77 -18.57 52.02
N THR A 227 -27.78 -18.15 51.22
CA THR A 227 -26.84 -19.11 50.62
C THR A 227 -25.91 -19.75 51.66
N ARG A 228 -25.59 -19.03 52.74
CA ARG A 228 -24.80 -19.58 53.86
C ARG A 228 -25.55 -20.67 54.61
N ASP A 229 -26.86 -20.49 54.85
CA ASP A 229 -27.66 -21.50 55.54
C ASP A 229 -27.80 -22.79 54.71
N ILE A 230 -27.73 -22.72 53.36
CA ILE A 230 -27.63 -23.91 52.50
C ILE A 230 -26.39 -24.74 52.82
N VAL A 231 -25.23 -24.14 53.08
CA VAL A 231 -24.01 -24.91 53.42
C VAL A 231 -24.03 -25.39 54.86
N LEU A 232 -24.39 -24.51 55.80
CA LEU A 232 -24.29 -24.79 57.23
C LEU A 232 -25.34 -25.80 57.73
N ASN A 233 -26.51 -25.86 57.08
CA ASN A 233 -27.58 -26.78 57.45
C ASN A 233 -27.71 -27.91 56.44
N ARG A 234 -27.27 -29.11 56.83
CA ARG A 234 -27.29 -30.32 55.97
C ARG A 234 -28.68 -30.66 55.41
N LYS A 235 -29.77 -30.19 56.04
CA LYS A 235 -31.14 -30.39 55.54
C LYS A 235 -31.47 -29.57 54.27
N ASN A 236 -30.64 -28.60 53.92
CA ASN A 236 -30.83 -27.71 52.78
C ASN A 236 -29.81 -27.98 51.66
N TRP A 237 -28.96 -29.01 51.79
CA TRP A 237 -27.99 -29.39 50.74
C TRP A 237 -28.66 -29.85 49.45
N ASP A 238 -29.94 -30.24 49.49
CA ASP A 238 -30.74 -30.50 48.30
C ASP A 238 -31.02 -29.25 47.46
N LEU A 239 -30.75 -28.05 47.99
CA LEU A 239 -30.90 -26.76 47.30
C LEU A 239 -29.62 -26.25 46.66
N SER A 240 -28.49 -26.96 46.78
CA SER A 240 -27.21 -26.55 46.18
C SER A 240 -27.30 -26.46 44.65
N PHE A 241 -26.49 -25.60 44.06
CA PHE A 241 -26.56 -25.25 42.65
C PHE A 241 -26.22 -26.42 41.71
N ASP A 242 -25.43 -27.40 42.17
CA ASP A 242 -25.17 -28.63 41.41
C ASP A 242 -26.42 -29.49 41.16
N LYS A 243 -27.55 -29.16 41.78
CA LYS A 243 -28.86 -29.83 41.57
C LYS A 243 -29.78 -29.08 40.61
N TRP A 244 -29.39 -27.90 40.14
CA TRP A 244 -30.24 -27.03 39.33
C TRP A 244 -30.11 -27.39 37.85
N GLU A 245 -31.09 -28.11 37.31
CA GLU A 245 -31.17 -28.49 35.90
C GLU A 245 -32.09 -27.51 35.14
N PHE A 246 -31.61 -26.90 34.05
CA PHE A 246 -32.32 -25.89 33.26
C PHE A 246 -32.85 -26.46 31.94
N ALA A 247 -34.03 -26.00 31.48
CA ALA A 247 -34.65 -26.56 30.26
C ALA A 247 -33.92 -26.18 28.95
N SER A 248 -33.00 -25.21 28.98
CA SER A 248 -32.29 -24.67 27.82
C SER A 248 -30.87 -25.21 27.61
N GLU A 249 -30.42 -26.23 28.34
CA GLU A 249 -29.08 -26.79 28.17
C GLU A 249 -28.99 -27.65 26.91
N ILE A 250 -28.47 -27.07 25.82
CA ILE A 250 -27.88 -27.83 24.71
C ILE A 250 -26.42 -28.03 25.07
N ALA A 251 -25.96 -29.27 25.27
CA ALA A 251 -24.54 -29.55 25.44
C ALA A 251 -23.83 -29.31 24.09
N PRO A 252 -22.99 -28.26 23.95
CA PRO A 252 -22.30 -28.00 22.70
C PRO A 252 -21.19 -29.03 22.45
N ASP A 253 -20.93 -29.34 21.17
CA ASP A 253 -19.79 -30.16 20.77
C ASP A 253 -18.46 -29.46 21.13
N LYS A 254 -17.42 -30.25 21.40
CA LYS A 254 -16.08 -29.71 21.70
C LYS A 254 -15.37 -29.22 20.43
N ILE A 255 -14.46 -28.26 20.59
CA ILE A 255 -13.56 -27.81 19.52
C ILE A 255 -12.10 -27.80 19.97
N ALA A 256 -11.19 -28.29 19.14
CA ALA A 256 -9.74 -28.26 19.39
C ALA A 256 -9.07 -27.17 18.55
N PHE A 257 -8.12 -26.45 19.14
CA PHE A 257 -7.20 -25.56 18.43
C PHE A 257 -5.93 -26.34 18.10
N LEU A 258 -5.59 -26.43 16.82
CA LEU A 258 -4.36 -27.09 16.35
C LEU A 258 -3.19 -26.11 16.31
N ARG A 259 -3.45 -24.84 15.99
CA ARG A 259 -2.42 -23.82 15.81
C ARG A 259 -2.99 -22.41 16.03
N VAL A 260 -2.27 -21.56 16.75
CA VAL A 260 -2.51 -20.11 16.82
C VAL A 260 -1.17 -19.42 16.68
N GLU A 261 -0.91 -18.78 15.54
CA GLU A 261 0.41 -18.19 15.25
C GLU A 261 0.32 -16.76 14.76
N THR A 262 1.34 -15.97 15.09
CA THR A 262 1.47 -14.59 14.64
C THR A 262 2.48 -14.47 13.50
N ASP A 263 2.29 -13.48 12.62
CA ASP A 263 3.25 -13.14 11.55
C ASP A 263 4.34 -12.15 12.02
N LEU A 264 4.55 -12.00 13.33
CA LEU A 264 5.50 -11.06 13.91
C LEU A 264 6.97 -11.44 13.61
N PRO A 265 7.84 -10.44 13.42
CA PRO A 265 9.25 -10.66 13.11
C PRO A 265 9.97 -11.26 14.29
N VAL A 266 10.99 -12.06 14.00
CA VAL A 266 11.92 -12.63 14.98
C VAL A 266 13.21 -11.83 14.93
N VAL A 267 13.74 -11.43 16.07
CA VAL A 267 15.02 -10.69 16.14
C VAL A 267 16.16 -11.59 15.64
N ALA A 268 16.95 -11.06 14.70
CA ALA A 268 18.04 -11.77 14.04
C ALA A 268 19.25 -12.01 14.97
N GLU A 269 20.10 -12.98 14.63
CA GLU A 269 21.26 -13.35 15.47
C GLU A 269 22.39 -12.29 15.46
N ASP A 270 22.39 -11.39 14.47
CA ASP A 270 23.37 -10.33 14.22
C ASP A 270 22.85 -8.92 14.60
N GLU A 271 21.85 -8.84 15.49
CA GLU A 271 21.29 -7.59 15.97
C GLU A 271 22.25 -6.83 16.90
N ASP A 272 22.48 -5.55 16.62
CA ASP A 272 23.42 -4.69 17.36
C ASP A 272 22.72 -3.67 18.29
N ASP A 273 21.39 -3.53 18.22
CA ASP A 273 20.63 -2.65 19.12
C ASP A 273 20.60 -3.20 20.56
N GLU A 274 21.16 -2.44 21.52
CA GLU A 274 21.20 -2.77 22.95
C GLU A 274 19.83 -3.19 23.54
N ARG A 275 18.71 -2.75 22.96
CA ARG A 275 17.35 -3.13 23.40
C ARG A 275 16.82 -4.44 22.81
N LEU A 276 17.35 -4.87 21.66
CA LEU A 276 16.89 -6.06 20.93
C LEU A 276 17.84 -7.26 21.09
N VAL A 277 19.10 -7.03 21.48
CA VAL A 277 20.10 -8.10 21.76
C VAL A 277 19.61 -9.12 22.79
N ASP A 278 18.88 -8.68 23.82
CA ASP A 278 18.30 -9.57 24.84
C ASP A 278 17.06 -10.35 24.35
N LEU A 279 16.55 -10.03 23.15
CA LEU A 279 15.36 -10.61 22.53
C LEU A 279 15.67 -11.42 21.26
N VAL A 280 16.94 -11.73 20.98
CA VAL A 280 17.37 -12.57 19.85
C VAL A 280 16.59 -13.89 19.82
N GLY A 281 16.04 -14.24 18.66
CA GLY A 281 15.22 -15.44 18.47
C GLY A 281 13.78 -15.33 19.01
N GLN A 282 13.37 -14.19 19.55
CA GLN A 282 12.00 -13.95 20.04
C GLN A 282 11.19 -13.09 19.06
N GLN A 283 9.86 -13.26 19.08
CA GLN A 283 8.96 -12.41 18.29
C GLN A 283 8.79 -11.04 18.96
N VAL A 284 8.86 -9.95 18.19
CA VAL A 284 8.75 -8.58 18.71
C VAL A 284 7.69 -7.78 17.95
N LEU A 285 6.91 -6.98 18.67
CA LEU A 285 5.97 -6.01 18.10
C LEU A 285 6.39 -4.60 18.50
N ALA A 286 6.68 -3.75 17.50
CA ALA A 286 6.82 -2.31 17.64
C ALA A 286 5.55 -1.60 17.10
N PRO A 287 4.58 -1.20 17.95
CA PRO A 287 3.26 -0.72 17.51
C PRO A 287 3.28 0.57 16.67
N LYS A 288 4.33 1.39 16.80
CA LYS A 288 4.51 2.64 16.03
C LYS A 288 4.82 2.36 14.55
N ASP A 289 5.73 1.43 14.30
CA ASP A 289 6.17 1.02 12.96
C ASP A 289 5.20 0.01 12.36
N ARG A 290 4.94 -1.08 13.10
CA ARG A 290 4.06 -2.16 12.67
C ARG A 290 2.64 -1.95 13.21
N ARG A 291 1.87 -1.12 12.50
CA ARG A 291 0.48 -0.78 12.86
C ARG A 291 -0.53 -1.92 12.65
N LYS A 292 -0.10 -3.05 12.06
CA LYS A 292 -0.91 -4.24 11.79
C LYS A 292 -0.07 -5.53 11.89
N PHE A 293 -0.68 -6.60 12.39
CA PHE A 293 -0.13 -7.97 12.29
C PHE A 293 -1.29 -8.97 12.13
N SER A 294 -0.99 -10.16 11.64
CA SER A 294 -1.97 -11.21 11.37
C SER A 294 -1.76 -12.41 12.27
N VAL A 295 -2.87 -13.04 12.64
CA VAL A 295 -2.91 -14.29 13.39
C VAL A 295 -3.57 -15.35 12.54
N VAL A 296 -2.90 -16.50 12.39
CA VAL A 296 -3.46 -17.69 11.76
C VAL A 296 -3.95 -18.62 12.85
N MET A 297 -5.25 -18.92 12.86
CA MET A 297 -5.85 -19.94 13.73
C MET A 297 -6.21 -21.17 12.91
N GLU A 298 -5.95 -22.36 13.41
CA GLU A 298 -6.35 -23.64 12.84
C GLU A 298 -7.11 -24.47 13.87
N VAL A 299 -8.24 -25.05 13.48
CA VAL A 299 -9.18 -25.73 14.38
C VAL A 299 -9.68 -27.05 13.81
N SER A 300 -10.06 -27.98 14.70
CA SER A 300 -10.63 -29.29 14.39
C SER A 300 -11.70 -29.68 15.41
N PRO A 301 -12.89 -30.18 15.02
CA PRO A 301 -13.37 -30.35 13.65
C PRO A 301 -13.66 -29.01 12.95
N HIS A 302 -14.06 -29.04 11.68
CA HIS A 302 -14.36 -27.81 10.94
C HIS A 302 -15.46 -26.99 11.65
N PRO A 303 -15.35 -25.65 11.79
CA PRO A 303 -16.28 -24.85 12.58
C PRO A 303 -17.76 -25.01 12.22
N GLY A 304 -18.07 -25.21 10.93
CA GLY A 304 -19.43 -25.49 10.47
C GLY A 304 -20.01 -26.85 10.88
N GLN A 305 -19.22 -27.72 11.51
CA GLN A 305 -19.63 -29.04 12.02
C GLN A 305 -19.83 -29.04 13.54
N VAL A 306 -19.45 -27.97 14.25
CA VAL A 306 -19.59 -27.87 15.71
C VAL A 306 -20.98 -27.35 16.05
N GLN A 307 -21.81 -28.16 16.69
CA GLN A 307 -23.16 -27.76 17.07
C GLN A 307 -23.13 -26.61 18.08
N GLY A 308 -23.76 -25.49 17.74
CA GLY A 308 -23.90 -24.32 18.61
C GLY A 308 -22.82 -23.24 18.45
N LEU A 309 -21.78 -23.45 17.65
CA LEU A 309 -20.72 -22.45 17.40
C LEU A 309 -21.21 -21.30 16.49
N ASP A 310 -21.12 -20.06 17.00
CA ASP A 310 -21.44 -18.84 16.23
C ASP A 310 -20.16 -18.11 15.78
N HIS A 311 -19.21 -17.93 16.70
CA HIS A 311 -17.99 -17.16 16.42
C HIS A 311 -16.83 -17.50 17.35
N PHE A 312 -15.64 -17.08 16.92
CA PHE A 312 -14.43 -17.00 17.73
C PHE A 312 -14.16 -15.54 18.11
N THR A 313 -13.52 -15.34 19.25
CA THR A 313 -12.97 -14.04 19.67
C THR A 313 -11.49 -14.18 19.91
N LEU A 314 -10.68 -13.37 19.22
CA LEU A 314 -9.23 -13.29 19.41
C LEU A 314 -8.90 -12.04 20.21
N GLN A 315 -8.18 -12.20 21.32
CA GLN A 315 -7.80 -11.13 22.24
C GLN A 315 -6.30 -11.07 22.40
N ILE A 316 -5.74 -9.87 22.46
CA ILE A 316 -4.35 -9.67 22.87
C ILE A 316 -4.33 -9.61 24.40
N MET A 317 -3.49 -10.43 25.02
CA MET A 317 -3.35 -10.56 26.47
C MET A 317 -1.95 -10.11 26.88
N SER A 318 -1.85 -9.20 27.85
CA SER A 318 -0.63 -8.96 28.62
C SER A 318 -0.46 -10.09 29.63
N LYS A 319 0.78 -10.56 29.81
CA LYS A 319 1.10 -11.59 30.81
C LYS A 319 0.83 -11.11 32.24
N ASP A 320 0.97 -9.81 32.49
CA ASP A 320 0.90 -9.22 33.83
C ASP A 320 -0.42 -8.48 34.10
N ALA A 321 -0.95 -7.74 33.11
CA ALA A 321 -2.12 -6.86 33.29
C ALA A 321 -3.44 -7.42 32.71
N GLY A 322 -3.40 -8.52 31.95
CA GLY A 322 -4.61 -9.14 31.37
C GLY A 322 -5.00 -8.59 29.98
N PRO A 323 -6.30 -8.58 29.60
CA PRO A 323 -6.74 -8.24 28.24
C PRO A 323 -6.40 -6.81 27.84
N VAL A 324 -5.67 -6.65 26.73
CA VAL A 324 -5.28 -5.35 26.17
C VAL A 324 -6.38 -4.87 25.24
N GLY A 325 -7.52 -4.42 25.78
CA GLY A 325 -8.58 -3.59 25.14
C GLY A 325 -9.09 -3.92 23.71
N VAL A 326 -8.61 -4.99 23.08
CA VAL A 326 -8.63 -5.22 21.63
C VAL A 326 -9.02 -6.67 21.41
N ALA A 327 -10.24 -6.84 20.95
CA ALA A 327 -10.80 -8.13 20.61
C ALA A 327 -11.28 -8.12 19.16
N ARG A 328 -10.99 -9.19 18.42
CA ARG A 328 -11.48 -9.42 17.06
C ARG A 328 -12.46 -10.59 17.05
N LYS A 329 -13.70 -10.31 16.64
CA LYS A 329 -14.74 -11.32 16.42
C LYS A 329 -14.61 -11.92 15.03
N VAL A 330 -14.58 -13.24 14.93
CA VAL A 330 -14.45 -14.02 13.69
C VAL A 330 -15.63 -14.97 13.59
N LYS A 331 -16.50 -14.76 12.61
CA LYS A 331 -17.65 -15.66 12.39
C LYS A 331 -17.19 -17.02 11.88
N VAL A 332 -17.97 -18.06 12.18
CA VAL A 332 -17.82 -19.37 11.56
C VAL A 332 -17.81 -19.25 10.04
N TRP A 333 -16.78 -19.83 9.41
CA TRP A 333 -16.61 -19.80 7.96
C TRP A 333 -17.21 -21.06 7.29
N LYS A 334 -17.62 -20.90 6.02
CA LYS A 334 -18.28 -21.94 5.22
C LYS A 334 -17.38 -22.59 4.17
N THR A 335 -16.17 -22.06 3.99
CA THR A 335 -15.16 -22.60 3.08
C THR A 335 -14.55 -23.88 3.64
N SER A 336 -14.18 -24.85 2.80
CA SER A 336 -13.60 -26.15 3.22
C SER A 336 -12.27 -26.10 3.99
N ARG A 337 -11.73 -24.92 4.28
CA ARG A 337 -10.45 -24.74 4.99
C ARG A 337 -10.66 -24.87 6.50
N THR A 338 -9.72 -25.47 7.20
CA THR A 338 -9.70 -25.59 8.68
C THR A 338 -9.01 -24.42 9.38
N HIS A 339 -8.44 -23.49 8.61
CA HIS A 339 -7.73 -22.31 9.14
C HIS A 339 -8.38 -20.99 8.73
N ALA A 340 -8.19 -19.96 9.56
CA ALA A 340 -8.59 -18.59 9.30
C ALA A 340 -7.48 -17.61 9.69
N THR A 341 -7.25 -16.60 8.83
CA THR A 341 -6.29 -15.51 9.10
C THR A 341 -7.04 -14.26 9.54
N VAL A 342 -6.63 -13.67 10.67
CA VAL A 342 -7.27 -12.52 11.31
C VAL A 342 -6.25 -11.42 11.49
N SER A 343 -6.55 -10.20 11.04
CA SER A 343 -5.63 -9.07 11.18
C SER A 343 -6.04 -8.13 12.32
N PHE A 344 -5.08 -7.86 13.21
CA PHE A 344 -5.12 -6.73 14.14
C PHE A 344 -4.60 -5.49 13.42
N SER A 345 -5.25 -4.35 13.59
CA SER A 345 -4.88 -3.09 12.94
C SER A 345 -5.10 -1.91 13.87
N LYS A 346 -4.46 -0.77 13.56
CA LYS A 346 -4.46 0.46 14.38
C LYS A 346 -3.77 0.26 15.74
N LEU A 347 -2.71 -0.55 15.76
CA LEU A 347 -1.94 -0.86 16.98
C LEU A 347 -1.30 0.37 17.61
N ASN A 348 -0.98 1.38 16.81
CA ASN A 348 -0.49 2.68 17.26
C ASN A 348 -1.51 3.52 18.07
N LYS A 349 -2.79 3.14 18.11
CA LYS A 349 -3.84 3.81 18.90
C LYS A 349 -4.13 3.11 20.23
N ILE A 350 -3.46 1.99 20.48
CA ILE A 350 -3.64 1.18 21.67
C ILE A 350 -2.48 1.51 22.61
N ASP A 351 -2.80 1.74 23.87
CA ASP A 351 -1.79 1.96 24.91
C ASP A 351 -1.25 0.60 25.32
N PHE A 352 -0.12 0.22 24.73
CA PHE A 352 0.57 -1.03 25.05
C PHE A 352 1.53 -0.77 26.21
N GLU A 353 1.41 -1.57 27.26
CA GLU A 353 2.46 -1.73 28.24
C GLU A 353 3.64 -2.47 27.61
N GLU A 354 4.86 -2.08 27.99
CA GLU A 354 6.05 -2.81 27.55
C GLU A 354 6.11 -4.17 28.28
N GLY A 355 6.35 -5.25 27.52
CA GLY A 355 6.47 -6.58 28.10
C GLY A 355 5.91 -7.71 27.23
N TRP A 356 5.77 -8.88 27.84
CA TRP A 356 5.32 -10.11 27.17
C TRP A 356 3.82 -10.15 26.96
N HIS A 357 3.43 -10.39 25.71
CA HIS A 357 2.05 -10.49 25.26
C HIS A 357 1.83 -11.78 24.49
N TYR A 358 0.57 -12.22 24.39
CA TYR A 358 0.17 -13.36 23.55
C TYR A 358 -1.25 -13.15 23.02
N VAL A 359 -1.64 -13.89 21.97
CA VAL A 359 -3.00 -13.88 21.45
C VAL A 359 -3.76 -15.10 21.96
N ARG A 360 -4.94 -14.88 22.55
CA ARG A 360 -5.86 -15.93 23.00
C ARG A 360 -7.10 -16.00 22.11
N ALA A 361 -7.45 -17.20 21.65
CA ALA A 361 -8.66 -17.47 20.90
C ALA A 361 -9.73 -18.17 21.77
N LEU A 362 -10.98 -17.73 21.71
CA LEU A 362 -12.10 -18.29 22.49
C LEU A 362 -13.32 -18.56 21.59
N PRO A 363 -13.92 -19.76 21.62
CA PRO A 363 -15.13 -20.08 20.86
C PRO A 363 -16.42 -19.78 21.66
N TRP A 364 -17.46 -19.30 20.97
CA TRP A 364 -18.69 -18.82 21.59
C TRP A 364 -19.95 -19.31 20.86
N THR A 365 -21.02 -19.54 21.63
CA THR A 365 -22.38 -19.72 21.12
C THR A 365 -23.05 -18.39 20.78
N ALA A 366 -24.22 -18.45 20.15
CA ALA A 366 -25.04 -17.27 19.84
C ALA A 366 -25.53 -16.54 21.12
N ASP A 367 -25.77 -17.28 22.20
CA ASP A 367 -26.20 -16.76 23.51
C ASP A 367 -25.03 -16.23 24.37
N GLY A 368 -23.80 -16.34 23.85
CA GLY A 368 -22.58 -15.87 24.53
C GLY A 368 -22.08 -16.83 25.60
N ASP A 369 -22.39 -18.13 25.46
CA ASP A 369 -21.84 -19.19 26.28
C ASP A 369 -20.53 -19.70 25.67
N PRO A 370 -19.51 -20.00 26.49
CA PRO A 370 -18.26 -20.55 25.99
C PRO A 370 -18.48 -21.98 25.51
N ILE A 371 -17.85 -22.33 24.37
CA ILE A 371 -17.83 -23.71 23.88
C ILE A 371 -16.63 -24.44 24.49
N PRO A 372 -16.79 -25.68 25.00
CA PRO A 372 -15.69 -26.44 25.58
C PRO A 372 -14.54 -26.63 24.57
N ILE A 373 -13.33 -26.35 25.02
CA ILE A 373 -12.10 -26.56 24.25
C ILE A 373 -11.58 -27.96 24.57
N ASP A 374 -11.34 -28.79 23.55
CA ASP A 374 -10.71 -30.09 23.73
C ASP A 374 -9.20 -29.91 23.81
N GLU A 375 -8.64 -30.05 25.01
CA GLU A 375 -7.20 -30.00 25.24
C GLU A 375 -6.59 -31.41 25.14
N PRO A 376 -5.45 -31.59 24.47
CA PRO A 376 -4.75 -32.87 24.44
C PRO A 376 -4.32 -33.26 25.86
N THR A 377 -4.63 -34.48 26.29
CA THR A 377 -4.43 -35.04 27.64
C THR A 377 -2.96 -35.18 28.11
N GLU A 378 -1.99 -34.61 27.38
CA GLU A 378 -0.59 -34.60 27.80
C GLU A 378 -0.28 -33.31 28.57
N GLN A 379 0.58 -33.41 29.59
CA GLN A 379 0.99 -32.36 30.52
C GLN A 379 1.76 -31.18 29.84
N SER A 380 1.17 -30.57 28.82
CA SER A 380 1.62 -29.31 28.25
C SER A 380 1.18 -28.18 29.18
N ALA A 381 2.14 -27.44 29.73
CA ALA A 381 1.86 -26.20 30.46
C ALA A 381 1.25 -25.10 29.55
N LYS A 382 1.18 -25.33 28.24
CA LYS A 382 0.72 -24.38 27.22
C LYS A 382 -0.67 -24.76 26.72
N ARG A 383 -1.60 -23.80 26.81
CA ARG A 383 -2.96 -23.91 26.29
C ARG A 383 -2.95 -23.86 24.76
N THR A 384 -3.70 -24.74 24.11
CA THR A 384 -3.70 -24.88 22.64
C THR A 384 -4.37 -23.70 21.91
N ASN A 385 -5.17 -22.92 22.62
CA ASN A 385 -5.87 -21.74 22.11
C ASN A 385 -5.06 -20.43 22.27
N GLU A 386 -3.78 -20.52 22.61
CA GLU A 386 -2.88 -19.37 22.82
C GLU A 386 -1.69 -19.39 21.85
N SER A 387 -1.27 -18.22 21.37
CA SER A 387 -0.08 -18.08 20.52
C SER A 387 1.22 -18.25 21.31
N GLU A 388 2.35 -18.36 20.61
CA GLU A 388 3.64 -18.08 21.23
C GLU A 388 3.66 -16.64 21.81
N PRO A 389 4.32 -16.41 22.96
CA PRO A 389 4.53 -15.08 23.48
C PRO A 389 5.39 -14.24 22.52
N PHE A 390 5.06 -12.95 22.41
CA PHE A 390 5.85 -11.95 21.72
C PHE A 390 6.06 -10.74 22.64
N TYR A 391 7.18 -10.05 22.47
CA TYR A 391 7.55 -8.89 23.28
C TYR A 391 7.08 -7.60 22.61
N VAL A 392 6.45 -6.70 23.34
CA VAL A 392 5.97 -5.41 22.81
C VAL A 392 6.94 -4.29 23.22
N LEU A 393 7.49 -3.57 22.23
CA LEU A 393 8.35 -2.40 22.41
C LEU A 393 7.67 -1.14 21.86
N PRO A 394 7.01 -0.32 22.69
CA PRO A 394 6.29 0.87 22.23
C PRO A 394 7.19 1.95 21.58
N GLN A 395 8.50 1.90 21.79
CA GLN A 395 9.46 2.94 21.37
C GLN A 395 10.61 2.45 20.47
N ALA A 396 10.63 1.19 20.02
CA ALA A 396 11.69 0.69 19.13
C ALA A 396 11.35 0.91 17.65
N GLU A 397 12.39 1.08 16.83
CA GLU A 397 12.30 1.09 15.36
C GLU A 397 12.86 -0.23 14.82
N LEU A 398 12.10 -0.93 13.96
CA LEU A 398 12.55 -2.19 13.35
C LEU A 398 12.74 -1.98 11.83
N GLU A 399 13.93 -2.29 11.31
CA GLU A 399 14.20 -2.32 9.87
C GLU A 399 13.85 -3.70 9.30
N GLU A 400 12.66 -3.84 8.68
CA GLU A 400 12.28 -5.06 7.96
C GLU A 400 11.78 -4.73 6.55
N GLU A 401 12.22 -5.50 5.55
CA GLU A 401 11.63 -5.50 4.21
C GLU A 401 10.17 -5.99 4.31
N PRO A 402 9.17 -5.19 3.92
CA PRO A 402 7.77 -5.61 4.05
C PRO A 402 7.50 -6.84 3.16
N PRO A 403 6.80 -7.89 3.66
CA PRO A 403 6.39 -9.01 2.83
C PRO A 403 5.44 -8.53 1.72
N GLN A 404 5.94 -8.39 0.49
CA GLN A 404 5.18 -7.96 -0.66
C GLN A 404 4.45 -9.16 -1.30
N ARG A 405 3.11 -9.14 -1.28
CA ARG A 405 2.29 -10.16 -1.99
C ARG A 405 2.50 -10.16 -3.50
N ALA A 406 2.83 -9.01 -4.08
CA ALA A 406 3.16 -8.84 -5.49
C ALA A 406 4.17 -7.71 -5.63
N VAL A 407 5.25 -7.94 -6.39
CA VAL A 407 6.28 -6.93 -6.65
C VAL A 407 5.78 -5.98 -7.76
N PRO A 408 5.64 -4.67 -7.50
CA PRO A 408 5.18 -3.71 -8.49
C PRO A 408 6.17 -3.57 -9.65
N LYS A 409 5.65 -3.15 -10.81
CA LYS A 409 6.46 -2.87 -12.00
C LYS A 409 6.61 -1.37 -12.24
N ALA A 410 7.76 -0.96 -12.77
CA ALA A 410 8.03 0.42 -13.17
C ALA A 410 8.89 0.47 -14.45
N ASP A 411 8.89 1.61 -15.14
CA ASP A 411 9.66 1.80 -16.38
C ASP A 411 11.16 2.02 -16.12
N SER A 412 11.55 2.54 -14.95
CA SER A 412 12.94 2.66 -14.51
C SER A 412 13.04 2.76 -12.98
N VAL A 413 14.28 2.70 -12.46
CA VAL A 413 14.56 2.94 -11.03
C VAL A 413 14.07 4.32 -10.59
N GLU A 414 14.30 5.35 -11.41
CA GLU A 414 13.82 6.71 -11.12
C GLU A 414 12.29 6.83 -11.14
N HIS A 415 11.59 6.14 -12.06
CA HIS A 415 10.13 6.11 -12.05
C HIS A 415 9.59 5.45 -10.76
N ALA A 416 10.21 4.35 -10.32
CA ALA A 416 9.85 3.69 -9.07
C ALA A 416 10.11 4.59 -7.86
N ARG A 417 11.29 5.25 -7.81
CA ARG A 417 11.65 6.18 -6.73
C ARG A 417 10.65 7.33 -6.64
N LEU A 418 10.35 8.01 -7.74
CA LEU A 418 9.43 9.15 -7.77
C LEU A 418 8.00 8.74 -7.38
N ASP A 419 7.49 7.60 -7.87
CA ASP A 419 6.19 7.06 -7.44
C ASP A 419 6.14 6.85 -5.92
N ARG A 420 7.20 6.27 -5.34
CA ARG A 420 7.31 6.06 -3.89
C ARG A 420 7.46 7.38 -3.12
N GLN A 421 8.21 8.34 -3.62
CA GLN A 421 8.36 9.66 -3.00
C GLN A 421 7.03 10.41 -2.94
N PHE A 422 6.27 10.48 -4.03
CA PHE A 422 4.92 11.06 -4.00
C PHE A 422 3.97 10.29 -3.07
N THR A 423 4.12 8.97 -2.99
CA THR A 423 3.36 8.14 -2.05
C THR A 423 3.74 8.42 -0.59
N ALA A 424 5.02 8.65 -0.30
CA ALA A 424 5.52 9.04 1.02
C ALA A 424 4.94 10.41 1.44
N VAL A 425 4.89 11.37 0.52
CA VAL A 425 4.25 12.68 0.74
C VAL A 425 2.79 12.53 1.13
N LEU A 426 1.99 11.73 0.40
CA LEU A 426 0.58 11.45 0.74
C LEU A 426 0.40 10.77 2.11
N GLN A 427 1.44 10.09 2.60
CA GLN A 427 1.44 9.39 3.87
C GLN A 427 2.06 10.22 5.01
N ALA A 428 2.39 11.50 4.76
CA ALA A 428 3.10 12.39 5.67
C ALA A 428 4.41 11.78 6.21
N ARG A 429 5.14 11.08 5.34
CA ARG A 429 6.51 10.58 5.57
C ARG A 429 7.51 11.45 4.81
N ASP A 430 8.76 11.47 5.24
CA ASP A 430 9.80 12.20 4.53
C ASP A 430 10.14 11.50 3.20
N PRO A 431 9.93 12.15 2.04
CA PRO A 431 10.31 11.56 0.75
C PRO A 431 11.83 11.43 0.58
N ALA A 432 12.66 12.11 1.38
CA ALA A 432 14.11 11.99 1.32
C ALA A 432 14.63 10.61 1.76
N ASP A 433 13.86 9.89 2.59
CA ASP A 433 14.19 8.54 3.06
C ASP A 433 14.09 7.48 1.96
N ILE A 434 13.48 7.82 0.83
CA ILE A 434 13.23 6.90 -0.27
C ILE A 434 14.44 6.89 -1.21
N ALA A 435 15.36 5.96 -0.98
CA ALA A 435 16.54 5.73 -1.81
C ALA A 435 16.66 4.25 -2.22
N PRO A 436 17.22 3.94 -3.41
CA PRO A 436 17.49 2.56 -3.78
C PRO A 436 18.68 2.02 -2.99
N GLU A 437 18.47 0.96 -2.23
CA GLU A 437 19.52 0.25 -1.48
C GLU A 437 20.30 -0.69 -2.37
N SER A 438 19.61 -1.37 -3.28
CA SER A 438 20.24 -2.26 -4.26
C SER A 438 19.51 -2.26 -5.59
N VAL A 439 20.30 -2.32 -6.66
CA VAL A 439 19.82 -2.43 -8.04
C VAL A 439 20.68 -3.47 -8.75
N GLY A 440 20.03 -4.45 -9.38
CA GLY A 440 20.70 -5.54 -10.08
C GLY A 440 19.75 -6.34 -10.99
N TRP A 441 20.29 -7.15 -11.88
CA TRP A 441 19.47 -8.10 -12.66
C TRP A 441 18.91 -9.18 -11.73
N ALA A 442 17.61 -9.45 -11.85
CA ALA A 442 16.96 -10.52 -11.10
C ALA A 442 17.57 -11.89 -11.46
N GLN A 443 17.75 -12.77 -10.47
CA GLN A 443 18.28 -14.12 -10.70
C GLN A 443 17.36 -14.92 -11.63
N ARG A 444 17.91 -15.49 -12.71
CA ARG A 444 17.15 -16.31 -13.66
C ARG A 444 16.70 -17.61 -12.99
N SER A 445 15.39 -17.78 -12.82
CA SER A 445 14.80 -19.10 -12.60
C SER A 445 15.11 -19.99 -13.79
N THR A 446 15.79 -21.11 -13.55
CA THR A 446 16.36 -22.04 -14.54
C THR A 446 15.33 -22.82 -15.37
N LYS A 447 14.04 -22.42 -15.38
CA LYS A 447 12.97 -23.13 -16.12
C LYS A 447 12.50 -22.38 -17.36
N LYS A 448 12.98 -22.89 -18.51
CA LYS A 448 12.40 -22.95 -19.88
C LYS A 448 11.73 -21.69 -20.47
N ARG A 449 12.18 -21.38 -21.70
CA ARG A 449 11.79 -20.35 -22.68
C ARG A 449 12.54 -19.02 -22.47
N THR A 450 13.31 -18.62 -23.49
CA THR A 450 13.98 -17.30 -23.52
C THR A 450 12.90 -16.23 -23.45
N ALA A 451 12.81 -15.55 -22.31
CA ALA A 451 11.86 -14.45 -22.11
C ALA A 451 12.17 -13.30 -23.07
N ALA A 452 11.12 -12.67 -23.60
CA ALA A 452 11.25 -11.48 -24.45
C ALA A 452 11.76 -10.25 -23.65
N GLN A 453 11.54 -10.26 -22.34
CA GLN A 453 11.96 -9.22 -21.41
C GLN A 453 12.84 -9.83 -20.30
N GLU A 454 13.84 -9.07 -19.87
CA GLU A 454 14.65 -9.34 -18.69
C GLU A 454 14.29 -8.34 -17.57
N ILE A 455 14.49 -8.73 -16.31
CA ILE A 455 14.02 -7.95 -15.16
C ILE A 455 15.21 -7.43 -14.38
N ILE A 456 15.24 -6.11 -14.15
CA ILE A 456 16.05 -5.48 -13.12
C ILE A 456 15.20 -5.42 -11.85
N GLU A 457 15.78 -5.83 -10.73
CA GLU A 457 15.19 -5.70 -9.40
C GLU A 457 15.84 -4.51 -8.69
N ALA A 458 15.00 -3.60 -8.22
CA ALA A 458 15.40 -2.42 -7.43
C ALA A 458 14.74 -2.50 -6.05
N LYS A 459 15.54 -2.48 -4.99
CA LYS A 459 15.07 -2.53 -3.60
C LYS A 459 15.16 -1.16 -2.95
N PHE A 460 14.10 -0.78 -2.24
CA PHE A 460 13.95 0.50 -1.54
C PHE A 460 13.67 0.29 -0.04
N GLY A 461 14.34 -0.69 0.59
CA GLY A 461 14.19 -0.97 2.03
C GLY A 461 12.73 -1.17 2.47
N LYS A 462 12.27 -0.29 3.36
CA LYS A 462 10.89 -0.26 3.91
C LYS A 462 9.80 -0.09 2.84
N GLU A 463 10.12 0.35 1.62
CA GLU A 463 9.18 0.42 0.49
C GLU A 463 9.07 -0.89 -0.30
N GLY A 464 9.99 -1.83 -0.05
CA GLY A 464 10.13 -3.12 -0.72
C GLY A 464 10.74 -3.03 -2.12
N ALA A 465 10.55 -4.09 -2.92
CA ALA A 465 11.19 -4.23 -4.23
C ALA A 465 10.30 -3.76 -5.38
N PHE A 466 10.93 -3.47 -6.52
CA PHE A 466 10.32 -3.15 -7.80
C PHE A 466 10.96 -3.96 -8.93
N GLN A 467 10.14 -4.36 -9.91
CA GLN A 467 10.59 -5.01 -11.14
C GLN A 467 10.57 -4.01 -12.29
N ILE A 468 11.72 -3.82 -12.93
CA ILE A 468 11.86 -3.00 -14.13
C ILE A 468 12.08 -3.93 -15.31
N ALA A 469 11.09 -3.99 -16.19
CA ALA A 469 11.15 -4.83 -17.38
C ALA A 469 11.96 -4.15 -18.48
N VAL A 470 12.94 -4.84 -19.02
CA VAL A 470 13.79 -4.37 -20.11
C VAL A 470 13.65 -5.33 -21.28
N ALA A 471 13.25 -4.81 -22.44
CA ALA A 471 13.19 -5.61 -23.66
C ALA A 471 14.59 -6.16 -24.00
N ARG A 472 14.67 -7.47 -24.25
CA ARG A 472 15.95 -8.19 -24.43
C ARG A 472 16.81 -7.56 -25.54
N TRP A 473 16.18 -7.19 -26.65
CA TRP A 473 16.91 -6.63 -27.79
C TRP A 473 17.38 -5.20 -27.55
N LEU A 474 16.60 -4.38 -26.83
CA LEU A 474 17.02 -3.06 -26.40
C LEU A 474 18.17 -3.12 -25.38
N LYS A 475 18.10 -4.06 -24.42
CA LYS A 475 19.22 -4.36 -23.52
C LYS A 475 20.49 -4.72 -24.30
N ASN A 476 20.39 -5.66 -25.24
CA ASN A 476 21.54 -6.16 -25.99
C ASN A 476 22.23 -5.06 -26.80
N ILE A 477 21.46 -4.17 -27.44
CA ILE A 477 22.03 -3.06 -28.21
C ILE A 477 22.63 -2.00 -27.29
N GLU A 478 21.98 -1.69 -26.17
CA GLU A 478 22.50 -0.72 -25.20
C GLU A 478 23.80 -1.19 -24.56
N GLN A 479 23.87 -2.43 -24.10
CA GLN A 479 25.10 -3.01 -23.54
C GLN A 479 26.24 -3.02 -24.56
N ARG A 480 25.93 -3.17 -25.85
CA ARG A 480 26.92 -3.09 -26.93
C ARG A 480 27.40 -1.66 -27.17
N ILE A 481 26.51 -0.67 -27.08
CA ILE A 481 26.89 0.75 -27.10
C ILE A 481 27.80 1.06 -25.90
N LEU A 482 27.40 0.65 -24.69
CA LEU A 482 28.11 0.93 -23.44
C LEU A 482 29.52 0.31 -23.40
N ARG A 483 29.68 -0.93 -23.90
CA ARG A 483 30.99 -1.62 -23.98
C ARG A 483 31.95 -1.00 -24.98
N SER A 484 31.46 -0.16 -25.88
CA SER A 484 32.23 0.37 -26.99
C SER A 484 32.11 1.91 -27.08
N PRO A 485 32.60 2.64 -26.05
CA PRO A 485 32.41 4.09 -25.95
C PRO A 485 33.06 4.88 -27.10
N GLU A 486 34.13 4.35 -27.72
CA GLU A 486 34.85 5.03 -28.80
C GLU A 486 34.26 4.77 -30.19
N ARG A 487 33.90 3.51 -30.49
CA ARG A 487 33.40 3.05 -31.79
C ARG A 487 32.62 1.75 -31.63
N PRO A 488 31.52 1.51 -32.36
CA PRO A 488 31.00 2.29 -33.49
C PRO A 488 30.22 3.53 -33.06
N VAL A 489 30.00 4.46 -34.00
CA VAL A 489 29.23 5.70 -33.77
C VAL A 489 27.72 5.46 -33.87
N SER A 490 27.30 4.74 -34.91
CA SER A 490 25.92 4.31 -35.17
C SER A 490 25.84 2.80 -35.35
N TRP A 491 24.64 2.27 -35.29
CA TRP A 491 24.35 0.84 -35.37
C TRP A 491 23.30 0.55 -36.41
N ARG A 492 23.26 -0.70 -36.88
CA ARG A 492 22.24 -1.22 -37.80
C ARG A 492 21.65 -2.50 -37.25
N MET A 493 20.34 -2.68 -37.38
CA MET A 493 19.63 -3.91 -37.02
C MET A 493 18.62 -4.25 -38.12
N GLN A 494 18.58 -5.52 -38.51
CA GLN A 494 17.58 -6.03 -39.47
C GLN A 494 16.45 -6.70 -38.70
N LEU A 495 15.20 -6.42 -39.08
CA LEU A 495 14.02 -7.13 -38.64
C LEU A 495 13.53 -7.94 -39.85
N HIS A 496 13.74 -9.25 -39.82
CA HIS A 496 13.35 -10.16 -40.90
C HIS A 496 12.15 -10.98 -40.46
N MET A 497 11.00 -10.84 -41.15
CA MET A 497 9.76 -11.57 -40.81
C MET A 497 9.35 -11.40 -39.33
N GLY A 498 9.45 -10.16 -38.83
CA GLY A 498 9.15 -9.82 -37.43
C GLY A 498 10.18 -10.33 -36.41
N GLN A 499 11.31 -10.90 -36.85
CA GLN A 499 12.39 -11.34 -35.96
C GLN A 499 13.61 -10.41 -36.06
N PRO A 500 14.05 -9.80 -34.95
CA PRO A 500 15.27 -9.00 -34.92
C PRO A 500 16.52 -9.87 -35.05
N GLN A 501 17.46 -9.41 -35.87
CA GLN A 501 18.81 -9.95 -35.99
C GLN A 501 19.79 -9.20 -35.08
N MET A 502 20.97 -9.79 -34.88
CA MET A 502 22.02 -9.16 -34.06
C MET A 502 22.45 -7.82 -34.66
N PRO A 503 22.45 -6.72 -33.87
CA PRO A 503 22.90 -5.43 -34.34
C PRO A 503 24.37 -5.44 -34.80
N THR A 504 24.70 -4.61 -35.78
CA THR A 504 26.06 -4.43 -36.29
C THR A 504 26.45 -2.97 -36.21
N GLY A 505 27.67 -2.68 -35.77
CA GLY A 505 28.19 -1.32 -35.71
C GLY A 505 28.61 -0.80 -37.08
N ASP A 506 28.26 0.44 -37.40
CA ASP A 506 28.81 1.12 -38.57
C ASP A 506 30.25 1.57 -38.26
N ILE A 507 31.15 1.29 -39.20
CA ILE A 507 32.55 1.70 -39.10
C ILE A 507 32.64 3.14 -39.59
N SER A 508 32.53 4.10 -38.67
CA SER A 508 32.81 5.51 -38.91
C SER A 508 33.92 5.98 -37.99
N ASP A 509 34.89 6.70 -38.55
CA ASP A 509 36.04 7.20 -37.82
C ASP A 509 35.78 8.63 -37.33
N TRP A 510 36.00 8.86 -36.03
CA TRP A 510 36.02 10.22 -35.50
C TRP A 510 37.21 11.02 -36.08
N PRO A 511 37.01 12.30 -36.43
CA PRO A 511 38.12 13.16 -36.82
C PRO A 511 39.05 13.41 -35.62
N ALA A 512 40.36 13.54 -35.87
CA ALA A 512 41.29 13.88 -34.80
C ALA A 512 41.11 15.35 -34.38
N SER A 513 40.54 15.59 -33.19
CA SER A 513 40.51 16.92 -32.56
C SER A 513 40.46 16.81 -31.03
N ALA A 514 40.86 17.88 -30.35
CA ALA A 514 40.76 17.96 -28.89
C ALA A 514 39.29 17.86 -28.41
N ALA A 515 38.34 18.44 -29.16
CA ALA A 515 36.91 18.35 -28.85
C ALA A 515 36.39 16.90 -28.93
N VAL A 516 36.83 16.13 -29.94
CA VAL A 516 36.52 14.70 -30.04
C VAL A 516 37.08 13.93 -28.85
N GLN A 517 38.34 14.16 -28.47
CA GLN A 517 38.93 13.45 -27.33
C GLN A 517 38.18 13.76 -26.03
N SER A 518 37.88 15.04 -25.78
CA SER A 518 37.11 15.46 -24.61
C SER A 518 35.72 14.82 -24.56
N PHE A 519 35.05 14.71 -25.71
CA PHE A 519 33.76 14.03 -25.82
C PHE A 519 33.88 12.53 -25.50
N LEU A 520 34.87 11.84 -26.06
CA LEU A 520 35.08 10.41 -25.83
C LEU A 520 35.45 10.10 -24.37
N ASP A 521 36.23 10.97 -23.72
CA ASP A 521 36.60 10.83 -22.31
C ASP A 521 35.38 11.02 -21.38
N ALA A 522 34.56 12.04 -21.64
CA ALA A 522 33.32 12.28 -20.90
C ALA A 522 32.30 11.14 -21.12
N ARG A 523 32.20 10.66 -22.37
CA ARG A 523 31.34 9.53 -22.75
C ARG A 523 31.73 8.25 -22.04
N ARG A 524 33.03 7.91 -21.96
CA ARG A 524 33.52 6.74 -21.23
C ARG A 524 33.16 6.81 -19.75
N SER A 525 33.41 7.97 -19.14
CA SER A 525 33.10 8.20 -17.72
C SER A 525 31.61 8.03 -17.42
N TYR A 526 30.73 8.56 -18.28
CA TYR A 526 29.29 8.35 -18.17
C TYR A 526 28.90 6.87 -18.39
N PHE A 527 29.44 6.21 -19.42
CA PHE A 527 29.12 4.81 -19.74
C PHE A 527 29.53 3.84 -18.64
N ASP A 528 30.69 4.06 -18.02
CA ASP A 528 31.16 3.27 -16.89
C ASP A 528 30.20 3.40 -15.69
N SER A 529 29.65 4.60 -15.46
CA SER A 529 28.64 4.85 -14.42
C SER A 529 27.32 4.12 -14.71
N VAL A 530 26.89 4.07 -15.98
CA VAL A 530 25.68 3.32 -16.39
C VAL A 530 25.87 1.82 -16.25
N ALA A 531 26.99 1.29 -16.74
CA ALA A 531 27.25 -0.16 -16.73
C ALA A 531 27.47 -0.72 -15.32
N GLN A 532 27.95 0.09 -14.38
CA GLN A 532 28.32 -0.32 -13.01
C GLN A 532 29.23 -1.57 -12.98
N GLY A 533 30.23 -1.59 -13.86
CA GLY A 533 31.23 -2.66 -13.95
C GLY A 533 30.62 -4.03 -14.29
N GLN A 534 30.79 -5.00 -13.39
CA GLN A 534 30.38 -6.40 -13.62
C GLN A 534 28.86 -6.61 -13.66
N LYS A 535 28.06 -5.64 -13.17
CA LYS A 535 26.60 -5.76 -13.21
C LYS A 535 26.04 -5.60 -14.63
N GLU A 536 26.78 -4.94 -15.53
CA GLU A 536 26.37 -4.63 -16.90
C GLU A 536 24.94 -4.08 -16.98
N LEU A 537 24.66 -3.07 -16.16
CA LEU A 537 23.36 -2.40 -16.14
C LEU A 537 23.17 -1.51 -17.37
N VAL A 538 21.95 -0.99 -17.50
CA VAL A 538 21.50 -0.12 -18.59
C VAL A 538 20.89 1.16 -18.01
N SER A 539 20.59 2.14 -18.83
CA SER A 539 20.11 3.48 -18.44
C SER A 539 18.84 3.45 -17.57
N GLN A 540 17.97 2.45 -17.75
CA GLN A 540 16.78 2.26 -16.88
C GLN A 540 17.13 1.96 -15.41
N ALA A 541 18.38 1.55 -15.13
CA ALA A 541 18.88 1.25 -13.79
C ALA A 541 19.61 2.43 -13.12
N LEU A 542 19.88 3.50 -13.87
CA LEU A 542 20.76 4.58 -13.42
C LEU A 542 20.06 5.49 -12.42
N ASP A 543 20.76 5.84 -11.33
CA ASP A 543 20.44 7.01 -10.52
C ASP A 543 20.96 8.26 -11.23
N TYR A 544 20.05 8.95 -11.94
CA TYR A 544 20.40 10.15 -12.70
C TYR A 544 20.79 11.32 -11.80
N LEU A 545 20.18 11.44 -10.61
CA LEU A 545 20.50 12.52 -9.67
C LEU A 545 21.92 12.36 -9.12
N ALA A 546 22.32 11.14 -8.74
CA ALA A 546 23.68 10.84 -8.31
C ALA A 546 24.71 10.97 -9.44
N SER A 547 24.29 10.70 -10.68
CA SER A 547 25.15 10.77 -11.88
C SER A 547 25.16 12.14 -12.57
N ALA A 548 24.51 13.16 -11.98
CA ALA A 548 24.32 14.46 -12.61
C ALA A 548 25.63 15.09 -13.13
N PRO A 549 26.76 15.12 -12.37
CA PRO A 549 27.99 15.72 -12.87
C PRO A 549 28.53 15.06 -14.14
N LEU A 550 28.38 13.73 -14.27
CA LEU A 550 28.84 12.98 -15.43
C LEU A 550 27.96 13.24 -16.65
N VAL A 551 26.64 13.31 -16.46
CA VAL A 551 25.69 13.62 -17.53
C VAL A 551 25.89 15.04 -18.06
N LEU A 552 26.08 16.01 -17.17
CA LEU A 552 26.33 17.42 -17.54
C LEU A 552 27.65 17.57 -18.30
N ALA A 553 28.74 16.97 -17.81
CA ALA A 553 30.02 16.98 -18.49
C ALA A 553 29.94 16.32 -19.89
N TYR A 554 29.20 15.22 -20.00
CA TYR A 554 28.98 14.53 -21.27
C TYR A 554 28.19 15.37 -22.27
N ALA A 555 27.12 16.03 -21.83
CA ALA A 555 26.32 16.92 -22.68
C ALA A 555 27.10 18.17 -23.10
N ALA A 556 27.85 18.79 -22.19
CA ALA A 556 28.69 19.95 -22.50
C ALA A 556 29.79 19.60 -23.52
N ALA A 557 30.49 18.49 -23.33
CA ALA A 557 31.51 18.02 -24.28
C ALA A 557 30.91 17.72 -25.67
N TYR A 558 29.66 17.26 -25.73
CA TYR A 558 28.96 17.05 -27.00
C TYR A 558 28.60 18.38 -27.69
N ILE A 559 28.17 19.40 -26.93
CA ILE A 559 27.96 20.76 -27.48
C ILE A 559 29.27 21.29 -28.08
N ASP A 560 30.39 21.16 -27.37
CA ASP A 560 31.70 21.61 -27.84
C ASP A 560 32.15 20.87 -29.11
N LEU A 561 31.91 19.56 -29.18
CA LEU A 561 32.14 18.76 -30.38
C LEU A 561 31.32 19.28 -31.57
N LEU A 562 30.02 19.48 -31.39
CA LEU A 562 29.14 19.96 -32.45
C LEU A 562 29.56 21.36 -32.91
N LYS A 563 29.92 22.27 -32.00
CA LYS A 563 30.45 23.60 -32.32
C LYS A 563 31.78 23.54 -33.09
N ASP A 564 32.72 22.68 -32.68
CA ASP A 564 34.01 22.48 -33.39
C ASP A 564 33.77 22.01 -34.83
N LEU A 565 32.91 21.00 -35.02
CA LEU A 565 32.57 20.46 -36.33
C LEU A 565 31.82 21.48 -37.20
N SER A 566 30.83 22.19 -36.64
CA SER A 566 30.14 23.28 -37.33
C SER A 566 31.10 24.36 -37.79
N GLY A 567 32.01 24.81 -36.92
CA GLY A 567 33.01 25.81 -37.27
C GLY A 567 34.04 25.34 -38.30
N LYS A 568 34.28 24.03 -38.45
CA LYS A 568 35.08 23.48 -39.56
C LYS A 568 34.32 23.55 -40.88
N VAL A 569 33.04 23.18 -40.88
CA VAL A 569 32.16 23.28 -42.07
C VAL A 569 32.09 24.71 -42.62
N GLU A 570 32.07 25.73 -41.74
CA GLU A 570 32.05 27.15 -42.16
C GLU A 570 33.40 27.64 -42.73
N ARG A 571 34.52 27.15 -42.20
CA ARG A 571 35.87 27.63 -42.56
C ARG A 571 36.45 26.93 -43.79
N GLU A 572 36.09 25.67 -44.01
CA GLU A 572 36.61 24.86 -45.10
C GLU A 572 35.81 25.06 -46.39
N SER A 573 36.39 24.67 -47.53
CA SER A 573 35.72 24.75 -48.83
C SER A 573 36.06 23.53 -49.69
N GLY A 574 35.21 23.25 -50.70
CA GLY A 574 35.41 22.13 -51.61
C GLY A 574 35.37 20.76 -50.92
N SER A 575 36.36 19.90 -51.21
CA SER A 575 36.36 18.52 -50.71
C SER A 575 36.50 18.41 -49.19
N ASP A 576 37.20 19.34 -48.54
CA ASP A 576 37.40 19.28 -47.09
C ASP A 576 36.12 19.69 -46.35
N GLN A 577 35.38 20.69 -46.85
CA GLN A 577 34.04 21.02 -46.34
C GLN A 577 33.09 19.82 -46.39
N LEU A 578 33.11 19.03 -47.47
CA LEU A 578 32.31 17.81 -47.57
C LEU A 578 32.72 16.76 -46.52
N LYS A 579 34.02 16.61 -46.23
CA LYS A 579 34.49 15.72 -45.16
C LYS A 579 34.03 16.22 -43.79
N ALA A 580 34.08 17.53 -43.54
CA ALA A 580 33.57 18.13 -42.32
C ALA A 580 32.05 17.92 -42.14
N ILE A 581 31.27 18.02 -43.22
CA ILE A 581 29.83 17.71 -43.22
C ILE A 581 29.59 16.23 -42.90
N VAL A 582 30.38 15.31 -43.46
CA VAL A 582 30.28 13.86 -43.15
C VAL A 582 30.64 13.58 -41.69
N ALA A 583 31.65 14.26 -41.14
CA ALA A 583 32.00 14.14 -39.73
C ALA A 583 30.89 14.69 -38.82
N LEU A 584 30.30 15.84 -39.16
CA LEU A 584 29.15 16.41 -38.46
C LEU A 584 27.94 15.46 -38.51
N ARG A 585 27.62 14.89 -39.68
CA ARG A 585 26.57 13.88 -39.83
C ARG A 585 26.82 12.66 -38.94
N SER A 586 28.06 12.20 -38.85
CA SER A 586 28.44 11.07 -37.99
C SER A 586 28.21 11.42 -36.51
N ALA A 587 28.61 12.62 -36.09
CA ALA A 587 28.36 13.09 -34.72
C ALA A 587 26.87 13.16 -34.38
N LEU A 588 26.03 13.67 -35.29
CA LEU A 588 24.57 13.73 -35.12
C LEU A 588 23.89 12.35 -35.09
N ALA A 589 24.53 11.34 -35.68
CA ALA A 589 24.04 9.96 -35.71
C ALA A 589 24.55 9.11 -34.52
N VAL A 590 25.20 9.73 -33.52
CA VAL A 590 25.73 9.01 -32.35
C VAL A 590 24.62 8.24 -31.64
N ASP A 591 24.86 6.98 -31.27
CA ASP A 591 23.92 6.13 -30.52
C ASP A 591 22.55 5.95 -31.19
N THR A 592 22.53 6.06 -32.52
CA THR A 592 21.37 5.76 -33.35
C THR A 592 21.46 4.34 -33.90
N VAL A 593 20.31 3.68 -34.01
CA VAL A 593 20.18 2.33 -34.55
C VAL A 593 19.30 2.40 -35.79
N LYS A 594 19.88 2.29 -36.99
CA LYS A 594 19.12 2.16 -38.25
C LYS A 594 18.45 0.79 -38.30
N LEU A 595 17.13 0.78 -38.41
CA LEU A 595 16.32 -0.42 -38.59
C LEU A 595 16.03 -0.63 -40.07
N VAL A 596 16.19 -1.86 -40.53
CA VAL A 596 15.73 -2.32 -41.84
C VAL A 596 14.66 -3.36 -41.57
N VAL A 597 13.41 -3.02 -41.87
CA VAL A 597 12.24 -3.86 -41.61
C VAL A 597 11.82 -4.50 -42.91
N GLU A 598 12.03 -5.81 -43.03
CA GLU A 598 11.52 -6.60 -44.14
C GLU A 598 10.16 -7.16 -43.74
N ASP A 599 9.12 -6.69 -44.42
CA ASP A 599 7.76 -7.12 -44.18
C ASP A 599 7.50 -8.53 -44.72
N TYR A 600 6.29 -9.03 -44.48
CA TYR A 600 5.87 -10.37 -44.90
C TYR A 600 5.73 -10.55 -46.42
N ARG A 601 5.68 -9.46 -47.20
CA ARG A 601 5.67 -9.44 -48.67
C ARG A 601 7.08 -9.25 -49.25
N GLY A 602 8.11 -9.14 -48.41
CA GLY A 602 9.50 -8.88 -48.80
C GLY A 602 9.77 -7.42 -49.17
N GLN A 603 8.86 -6.49 -48.87
CA GLN A 603 9.13 -5.06 -49.00
C GLN A 603 10.00 -4.60 -47.84
N VAL A 604 10.90 -3.67 -48.15
CA VAL A 604 11.86 -3.14 -47.18
C VAL A 604 11.43 -1.73 -46.78
N ARG A 605 11.10 -1.56 -45.51
CA ARG A 605 10.89 -0.27 -44.85
C ARG A 605 12.11 0.08 -44.01
N GLU A 606 12.36 1.37 -43.85
CA GLU A 606 13.48 1.85 -43.04
C GLU A 606 12.98 2.68 -41.87
N ALA A 607 13.61 2.51 -40.72
CA ALA A 607 13.35 3.31 -39.53
C ALA A 607 14.68 3.56 -38.79
N ALA A 608 14.65 4.37 -37.74
CA ALA A 608 15.78 4.54 -36.84
C ALA A 608 15.29 4.65 -35.40
N VAL A 609 16.11 4.20 -34.45
CA VAL A 609 15.83 4.35 -33.02
C VAL A 609 16.97 5.08 -32.34
N VAL A 610 16.66 6.05 -31.49
CA VAL A 610 17.65 6.76 -30.67
C VAL A 610 17.75 6.10 -29.30
N ALA A 611 18.96 5.71 -28.91
CA ALA A 611 19.24 5.08 -27.61
C ALA A 611 19.29 6.10 -26.46
N PRO A 612 19.01 5.67 -25.22
CA PRO A 612 19.09 6.55 -24.04
C PRO A 612 20.52 7.02 -23.71
N THR A 613 21.54 6.37 -24.29
CA THR A 613 22.95 6.77 -24.15
C THR A 613 23.32 8.00 -24.99
N HIS A 614 22.45 8.40 -25.93
CA HIS A 614 22.65 9.62 -26.73
C HIS A 614 22.75 10.84 -25.77
N PRO A 615 23.70 11.78 -25.96
CA PRO A 615 23.94 12.89 -25.02
C PRO A 615 22.69 13.71 -24.67
N LEU A 616 21.88 14.07 -25.68
CA LEU A 616 20.62 14.79 -25.45
C LEU A 616 19.60 13.96 -24.64
N ARG A 617 19.58 12.64 -24.80
CA ARG A 617 18.65 11.74 -24.10
C ARG A 617 19.05 11.60 -22.63
N ALA A 618 20.33 11.39 -22.38
CA ALA A 618 20.88 11.35 -21.03
C ALA A 618 20.60 12.67 -20.29
N LEU A 619 20.82 13.82 -20.95
CA LEU A 619 20.53 15.14 -20.39
C LEU A 619 19.03 15.33 -20.11
N TRP A 620 18.16 14.89 -21.01
CA TRP A 620 16.70 14.94 -20.81
C TRP A 620 16.26 14.10 -19.60
N GLN A 621 16.79 12.89 -19.44
CA GLN A 621 16.47 12.02 -18.30
C GLN A 621 16.94 12.62 -16.96
N LEU A 622 18.12 13.27 -16.94
CA LEU A 622 18.56 14.04 -15.78
C LEU A 622 17.61 15.20 -15.46
N ALA A 623 17.24 15.99 -16.47
CA ALA A 623 16.33 17.12 -16.29
C ALA A 623 14.95 16.67 -15.78
N TRP A 624 14.43 15.54 -16.28
CA TRP A 624 13.18 14.96 -15.82
C TRP A 624 13.27 14.50 -14.35
N ALA A 625 14.36 13.83 -13.96
CA ALA A 625 14.58 13.41 -12.58
C ALA A 625 14.71 14.62 -11.63
N GLN A 626 15.42 15.68 -12.04
CA GLN A 626 15.56 16.92 -11.26
C GLN A 626 14.24 17.68 -11.12
N LEU A 627 13.43 17.73 -12.20
CA LEU A 627 12.08 18.29 -12.13
C LEU A 627 11.21 17.49 -11.15
N GLY A 628 11.28 16.16 -11.22
CA GLY A 628 10.58 15.28 -10.29
C GLY A 628 10.95 15.54 -8.83
N ALA A 629 12.24 15.62 -8.53
CA ALA A 629 12.73 15.95 -7.20
C ALA A 629 12.26 17.34 -6.73
N ALA A 630 12.21 18.33 -7.63
CA ALA A 630 11.67 19.65 -7.31
C ALA A 630 10.17 19.60 -7.02
N TRP A 631 9.38 18.88 -7.83
CA TRP A 631 7.95 18.73 -7.61
C TRP A 631 7.62 17.97 -6.32
N VAL A 632 8.38 16.93 -5.96
CA VAL A 632 8.25 16.24 -4.68
C VAL A 632 8.48 17.19 -3.51
N ARG A 633 9.52 18.04 -3.56
CA ARG A 633 9.79 19.03 -2.51
C ARG A 633 8.68 20.07 -2.36
N GLU A 634 8.12 20.53 -3.48
CA GLU A 634 7.08 21.55 -3.47
C GLU A 634 5.72 20.99 -3.05
N THR A 635 5.37 19.77 -3.48
CA THR A 635 4.12 19.13 -3.04
C THR A 635 4.17 18.71 -1.58
N ALA A 636 5.34 18.37 -1.02
CA ALA A 636 5.51 18.10 0.40
C ALA A 636 5.21 19.32 1.30
N LYS A 637 5.32 20.54 0.76
CA LYS A 637 4.99 21.80 1.46
C LYS A 637 3.57 22.30 1.15
N GLY A 638 2.92 21.71 0.14
CA GLY A 638 1.66 22.18 -0.41
C GLY A 638 0.44 21.36 0.02
N PRO A 639 -0.76 21.70 -0.49
CA PRO A 639 -1.98 20.90 -0.32
C PRO A 639 -1.87 19.48 -0.89
N ASP A 640 -2.35 18.48 -0.13
CA ASP A 640 -2.38 17.05 -0.53
C ASP A 640 -3.09 16.81 -1.89
N GLU A 641 -4.07 17.66 -2.24
CA GLU A 641 -4.82 17.55 -3.49
C GLU A 641 -3.96 17.73 -4.74
N HIS A 642 -2.80 18.38 -4.63
CA HIS A 642 -1.87 18.58 -5.75
C HIS A 642 -0.91 17.41 -5.95
N VAL A 643 -0.75 16.53 -4.96
CA VAL A 643 0.27 15.46 -4.98
C VAL A 643 -0.04 14.43 -6.08
N THR A 644 -1.28 13.96 -6.15
CA THR A 644 -1.69 12.97 -7.17
C THR A 644 -1.64 13.54 -8.59
N PRO A 645 -2.21 14.73 -8.89
CA PRO A 645 -2.08 15.35 -10.20
C PRO A 645 -0.63 15.62 -10.63
N ALA A 646 0.24 16.09 -9.71
CA ALA A 646 1.65 16.32 -10.02
C ALA A 646 2.39 15.03 -10.35
N ARG A 647 2.17 13.96 -9.57
CA ARG A 647 2.71 12.63 -9.85
C ARG A 647 2.27 12.13 -11.22
N ASP A 648 0.97 12.16 -11.50
CA ASP A 648 0.42 11.63 -12.74
C ASP A 648 0.87 12.45 -13.95
N ALA A 649 0.97 13.78 -13.82
CA ALA A 649 1.52 14.65 -14.86
C ALA A 649 3.01 14.34 -15.14
N LEU A 650 3.82 14.10 -14.11
CA LEU A 650 5.24 13.79 -14.26
C LEU A 650 5.48 12.42 -14.89
N LEU A 651 4.80 11.39 -14.36
CA LEU A 651 5.03 10.00 -14.75
C LEU A 651 4.33 9.60 -16.05
N ARG A 652 3.25 10.29 -16.45
CA ARG A 652 2.46 9.94 -17.65
C ARG A 652 2.36 11.06 -18.68
N GLY A 653 2.52 12.32 -18.29
CA GLY A 653 2.28 13.47 -19.16
C GLY A 653 3.53 14.06 -19.80
N ILE A 654 4.72 13.82 -19.23
CA ILE A 654 5.99 14.35 -19.74
C ILE A 654 6.75 13.21 -20.43
N SER A 655 7.06 13.40 -21.72
CA SER A 655 7.76 12.39 -22.52
C SER A 655 8.87 13.00 -23.36
N SER A 656 9.86 12.18 -23.67
CA SER A 656 11.02 12.58 -24.47
C SER A 656 10.78 12.49 -25.99
N VAL A 657 9.52 12.44 -26.43
CA VAL A 657 9.22 12.46 -27.88
C VAL A 657 9.79 13.74 -28.47
N ASN A 658 10.32 13.68 -29.70
CA ASN A 658 10.98 14.80 -30.38
C ASN A 658 12.30 15.27 -29.71
N PHE A 659 13.00 14.42 -28.95
CA PHE A 659 14.37 14.69 -28.51
C PHE A 659 15.34 13.65 -29.11
N PRO A 660 16.03 13.96 -30.23
CA PRO A 660 15.95 15.19 -31.04
C PRO A 660 14.67 15.27 -31.90
N PRO A 661 14.27 16.47 -32.39
CA PRO A 661 13.04 16.61 -33.20
C PRO A 661 13.15 15.91 -34.55
N MET A 662 14.35 15.87 -35.11
CA MET A 662 14.65 15.24 -36.39
C MET A 662 16.02 14.59 -36.35
N LEU A 663 16.17 13.50 -37.08
CA LEU A 663 17.34 12.65 -37.02
C LEU A 663 17.97 12.49 -38.42
N PRO A 664 19.17 13.02 -38.67
CA PRO A 664 19.90 12.70 -39.88
C PRO A 664 20.42 11.25 -39.80
N VAL A 665 20.12 10.45 -40.82
CA VAL A 665 20.66 9.09 -40.95
C VAL A 665 21.95 9.08 -41.78
N SER A 666 22.68 7.96 -41.78
CA SER A 666 24.01 7.84 -42.39
C SER A 666 24.08 8.16 -43.88
N ASP A 667 22.96 8.05 -44.61
CA ASP A 667 22.84 8.42 -46.03
C ASP A 667 22.53 9.91 -46.28
N GLY A 668 22.30 10.70 -45.22
CA GLY A 668 22.03 12.14 -45.31
C GLY A 668 20.55 12.51 -45.36
N ARG A 669 19.63 11.55 -45.50
CA ARG A 669 18.20 11.81 -45.30
C ARG A 669 17.92 12.16 -43.84
N VAL A 670 16.82 12.87 -43.64
CA VAL A 670 16.34 13.26 -42.31
C VAL A 670 15.08 12.48 -42.02
N PHE A 671 15.04 11.82 -40.86
CA PHE A 671 13.88 11.11 -40.36
C PHE A 671 13.17 11.97 -39.31
N VAL A 672 11.84 11.85 -39.26
CA VAL A 672 10.99 12.54 -38.29
C VAL A 672 10.63 11.60 -37.15
N ALA A 673 10.45 12.13 -35.96
CA ALA A 673 10.02 11.34 -34.81
C ALA A 673 8.61 10.76 -35.07
N VAL A 674 8.46 9.46 -34.79
CA VAL A 674 7.18 8.76 -34.84
C VAL A 674 6.54 8.77 -33.47
N ASP A 675 7.15 8.08 -32.51
CA ASP A 675 6.73 8.04 -31.11
C ASP A 675 7.82 7.38 -30.26
N ASN A 676 7.62 7.32 -28.95
CA ASN A 676 8.48 6.54 -28.04
C ASN A 676 8.09 5.06 -28.05
N LEU A 677 9.03 4.16 -28.39
CA LEU A 677 8.86 2.70 -28.19
C LEU A 677 8.80 2.34 -26.69
N HIS A 678 9.55 3.11 -25.91
CA HIS A 678 9.67 3.03 -24.45
C HIS A 678 10.07 4.44 -23.98
N PRO A 679 9.82 4.87 -22.72
CA PRO A 679 10.26 6.19 -22.23
C PRO A 679 11.75 6.53 -22.47
N PHE A 680 12.58 5.52 -22.73
CA PHE A 680 14.02 5.66 -23.00
C PHE A 680 14.37 5.62 -24.50
N TRP A 681 13.53 5.04 -25.36
CA TRP A 681 13.82 4.75 -26.77
C TRP A 681 12.75 5.35 -27.70
N SER A 682 13.18 6.12 -28.69
CA SER A 682 12.27 6.81 -29.64
C SER A 682 12.46 6.32 -31.06
N LEU A 683 11.36 6.03 -31.76
CA LEU A 683 11.32 5.61 -33.16
C LEU A 683 11.25 6.83 -34.08
N TYR A 684 11.98 6.76 -35.18
CA TYR A 684 12.01 7.73 -36.26
C TYR A 684 11.80 7.02 -37.59
N ALA A 685 11.13 7.68 -38.53
CA ALA A 685 10.86 7.15 -39.86
C ALA A 685 11.07 8.24 -40.92
N PRO A 686 11.22 7.87 -42.22
CA PRO A 686 11.10 8.81 -43.31
C PRO A 686 9.81 9.63 -43.19
N ALA A 687 9.82 10.88 -43.65
CA ALA A 687 8.64 11.74 -43.60
C ALA A 687 7.48 11.17 -44.43
N ALA A 688 7.78 10.64 -45.62
CA ALA A 688 6.82 10.03 -46.53
C ALA A 688 6.43 8.57 -46.17
N GLU A 689 6.43 8.21 -44.88
CA GLU A 689 5.98 6.89 -44.44
C GLU A 689 4.44 6.87 -44.36
N ASP A 690 3.80 6.01 -45.17
CA ASP A 690 2.34 5.98 -45.36
C ASP A 690 1.58 5.37 -44.17
N ASP A 691 2.20 4.43 -43.43
CA ASP A 691 1.62 3.85 -42.22
C ASP A 691 2.63 3.85 -41.04
N PRO A 692 2.91 5.03 -40.47
CA PRO A 692 3.86 5.15 -39.36
C PRO A 692 3.43 4.37 -38.11
N ARG A 693 2.12 4.18 -37.90
CA ARG A 693 1.56 3.43 -36.76
C ARG A 693 1.73 1.93 -36.94
N GLY A 694 1.48 1.40 -38.13
CA GLY A 694 1.84 0.02 -38.48
C GLY A 694 3.33 -0.24 -38.28
N LEU A 695 4.21 0.66 -38.75
CA LEU A 695 5.66 0.55 -38.54
C LEU A 695 6.02 0.47 -37.06
N LEU A 696 5.43 1.35 -36.23
CA LEU A 696 5.62 1.35 -34.78
C LEU A 696 5.19 0.01 -34.17
N GLY A 697 4.03 -0.50 -34.57
CA GLY A 697 3.49 -1.79 -34.13
C GLY A 697 4.40 -2.97 -34.50
N ASP A 698 4.93 -3.00 -35.73
CA ASP A 698 5.85 -4.03 -36.21
C ASP A 698 7.16 -4.03 -35.41
N VAL A 699 7.72 -2.84 -35.17
CA VAL A 699 8.95 -2.69 -34.36
C VAL A 699 8.69 -3.08 -32.90
N CYS A 700 7.56 -2.68 -32.30
CA CYS A 700 7.22 -3.07 -30.93
C CYS A 700 7.06 -4.59 -30.80
N ALA A 701 6.34 -5.22 -31.74
CA ALA A 701 6.14 -6.67 -31.76
C ALA A 701 7.48 -7.42 -31.90
N ALA A 702 8.34 -6.99 -32.84
CA ALA A 702 9.64 -7.60 -33.04
C ALA A 702 10.56 -7.48 -31.82
N LEU A 703 10.48 -6.38 -31.07
CA LEU A 703 11.28 -6.13 -29.87
C LEU A 703 10.66 -6.69 -28.58
N GLY A 704 9.43 -7.20 -28.61
CA GLY A 704 8.72 -7.70 -27.43
C GLY A 704 8.27 -6.60 -26.48
N LEU A 705 7.86 -5.45 -27.03
CA LEU A 705 7.35 -4.29 -26.31
C LEU A 705 5.83 -4.16 -26.51
N PRO A 706 5.09 -3.65 -25.50
CA PRO A 706 3.73 -3.20 -25.72
C PRO A 706 3.73 -1.97 -26.64
N GLU A 707 2.68 -1.83 -27.46
CA GLU A 707 2.52 -0.63 -28.28
C GLU A 707 2.17 0.58 -27.37
N PRO A 708 2.87 1.71 -27.50
CA PRO A 708 2.62 2.89 -26.68
C PRO A 708 1.30 3.59 -27.06
N SER A 709 0.80 4.43 -26.15
CA SER A 709 -0.25 5.41 -26.47
C SER A 709 0.25 6.47 -27.46
N ILE A 710 -0.67 7.19 -28.10
CA ILE A 710 -0.35 8.08 -29.21
C ILE A 710 0.22 9.42 -28.72
N GLY A 711 1.32 9.86 -29.34
CA GLY A 711 1.89 11.20 -29.17
C GLY A 711 2.60 11.35 -27.82
N GLY A 712 3.37 10.36 -27.39
CA GLY A 712 4.01 10.39 -26.07
C GLY A 712 3.00 10.29 -24.92
N ALA A 713 1.97 9.47 -25.09
CA ALA A 713 0.87 9.25 -24.14
C ALA A 713 -0.13 10.40 -23.96
N VAL A 714 -0.15 11.38 -24.87
CA VAL A 714 -1.18 12.44 -24.87
C VAL A 714 -2.57 11.90 -25.22
N ILE A 715 -2.65 10.93 -26.15
CA ILE A 715 -3.91 10.30 -26.55
C ILE A 715 -3.90 8.84 -26.12
N THR A 716 -4.56 8.58 -24.99
CA THR A 716 -4.77 7.25 -24.41
C THR A 716 -6.14 6.69 -24.76
N GLY A 717 -6.36 5.40 -24.47
CA GLY A 717 -7.68 4.79 -24.61
C GLY A 717 -8.76 5.51 -23.78
N ASP A 718 -8.41 6.02 -22.60
CA ASP A 718 -9.33 6.78 -21.74
C ASP A 718 -9.73 8.13 -22.39
N VAL A 719 -8.76 8.82 -23.00
CA VAL A 719 -9.03 10.08 -23.72
C VAL A 719 -9.98 9.81 -24.90
N LEU A 720 -9.71 8.75 -25.67
CA LEU A 720 -10.54 8.36 -26.80
C LEU A 720 -11.94 7.92 -26.36
N ALA A 721 -12.04 7.13 -25.29
CA ALA A 721 -13.30 6.72 -24.68
C ALA A 721 -14.13 7.93 -24.24
N SER A 722 -13.51 8.94 -23.62
CA SER A 722 -14.17 10.18 -23.24
C SER A 722 -14.72 10.95 -24.44
N ARG A 723 -14.05 10.91 -25.60
CA ARG A 723 -14.57 11.52 -26.84
C ARG A 723 -15.77 10.75 -27.38
N ILE A 724 -15.71 9.42 -27.38
CA ILE A 724 -16.82 8.55 -27.80
C ILE A 724 -18.03 8.74 -26.86
N GLU A 725 -17.81 8.83 -25.56
CA GLU A 725 -18.84 9.09 -24.55
C GLU A 725 -19.60 10.38 -24.85
N ARG A 726 -18.91 11.46 -25.22
CA ARG A 726 -19.56 12.74 -25.58
C ARG A 726 -20.51 12.61 -26.76
N TYR A 727 -20.20 11.75 -27.73
CA TYR A 727 -21.09 11.44 -28.85
C TYR A 727 -22.30 10.64 -28.36
N LEU A 728 -22.07 9.57 -27.58
CA LEU A 728 -23.13 8.68 -27.09
C LEU A 728 -24.14 9.39 -26.18
N VAL A 729 -23.67 10.34 -25.36
CA VAL A 729 -24.54 11.18 -24.52
C VAL A 729 -25.49 12.04 -25.35
N GLN A 730 -25.04 12.51 -26.52
CA GLN A 730 -25.88 13.28 -27.45
C GLN A 730 -26.79 12.40 -28.29
N HIS A 731 -26.44 11.12 -28.46
CA HIS A 731 -27.17 10.15 -29.29
C HIS A 731 -27.59 8.90 -28.50
N PRO A 732 -28.46 9.03 -27.47
CA PRO A 732 -28.80 7.95 -26.54
C PRO A 732 -29.57 6.78 -27.20
N TYR A 733 -30.03 6.95 -28.44
CA TYR A 733 -30.70 5.91 -29.22
C TYR A 733 -29.73 4.90 -29.86
N VAL A 734 -28.42 5.21 -29.91
CA VAL A 734 -27.41 4.35 -30.52
C VAL A 734 -27.24 3.08 -29.68
N ARG A 735 -27.59 1.93 -30.28
CA ARG A 735 -27.41 0.59 -29.68
C ARG A 735 -26.23 -0.18 -30.26
N THR A 736 -25.82 0.18 -31.46
CA THR A 736 -24.64 -0.37 -32.13
C THR A 736 -23.82 0.79 -32.67
N LEU A 737 -22.66 1.03 -32.08
CA LEU A 737 -21.73 2.07 -32.48
C LEU A 737 -20.86 1.58 -33.65
N ALA A 738 -21.19 1.99 -34.87
CA ALA A 738 -20.34 1.86 -36.04
C ALA A 738 -19.16 2.85 -36.00
N ILE A 739 -17.93 2.35 -36.12
CA ILE A 739 -16.68 3.11 -36.10
C ILE A 739 -15.85 2.74 -37.33
N ASN A 740 -15.41 3.73 -38.10
CA ASN A 740 -14.34 3.56 -39.07
C ASN A 740 -13.03 4.08 -38.46
N ALA A 741 -11.92 3.37 -38.63
CA ALA A 741 -10.60 3.80 -38.18
C ALA A 741 -9.56 3.57 -39.28
N PHE A 742 -8.88 4.64 -39.69
CA PHE A 742 -7.86 4.63 -40.74
C PHE A 742 -6.48 4.65 -40.12
N ASN A 743 -5.56 3.81 -40.60
CA ASN A 743 -4.17 3.71 -40.10
C ASN A 743 -4.07 3.49 -38.58
N ALA A 744 -4.99 2.72 -38.00
CA ALA A 744 -5.03 2.46 -36.56
C ALA A 744 -3.89 1.56 -36.04
N GLY A 745 -2.96 1.12 -36.89
CA GLY A 745 -1.92 0.14 -36.56
C GLY A 745 -2.51 -1.16 -36.03
N ARG A 746 -2.05 -1.61 -34.85
CA ARG A 746 -2.63 -2.78 -34.16
C ARG A 746 -3.95 -2.47 -33.43
N ALA A 747 -4.39 -1.22 -33.48
CA ALA A 747 -5.61 -0.68 -32.88
C ALA A 747 -5.67 -0.79 -31.35
N THR A 748 -4.52 -0.72 -30.67
CA THR A 748 -4.39 -0.82 -29.21
C THR A 748 -5.16 0.26 -28.47
N VAL A 749 -4.98 1.53 -28.83
CA VAL A 749 -5.69 2.67 -28.20
C VAL A 749 -7.20 2.58 -28.40
N LEU A 750 -7.65 2.12 -29.57
CA LEU A 750 -9.07 1.92 -29.85
C LEU A 750 -9.63 0.75 -29.02
N ALA A 751 -8.92 -0.37 -28.93
CA ALA A 751 -9.31 -1.51 -28.09
C ALA A 751 -9.42 -1.09 -26.61
N ASP A 752 -8.45 -0.35 -26.08
CA ASP A 752 -8.49 0.19 -24.72
C ASP A 752 -9.68 1.12 -24.50
N ALA A 753 -10.01 1.95 -25.48
CA ALA A 753 -11.19 2.83 -25.41
C ALA A 753 -12.50 2.04 -25.33
N LEU A 754 -12.64 0.97 -26.11
CA LEU A 754 -13.81 0.08 -26.05
C LEU A 754 -13.91 -0.60 -24.68
N VAL A 755 -12.79 -1.07 -24.13
CA VAL A 755 -12.74 -1.67 -22.78
C VAL A 755 -13.10 -0.64 -21.70
N ALA A 756 -12.63 0.60 -21.83
CA ALA A 756 -12.96 1.69 -20.90
C ALA A 756 -14.47 2.01 -20.91
N LEU A 757 -15.08 2.12 -22.11
CA LEU A 757 -16.53 2.30 -22.25
C LEU A 757 -17.29 1.13 -21.64
N GLN A 758 -16.83 -0.11 -21.86
CA GLN A 758 -17.49 -1.32 -21.37
C GLN A 758 -17.52 -1.44 -19.84
N LYS A 759 -16.58 -0.80 -19.15
CA LYS A 759 -16.57 -0.71 -17.68
C LYS A 759 -17.64 0.23 -17.14
N GLN A 760 -18.17 1.14 -17.96
CA GLN A 760 -19.21 2.07 -17.54
C GLN A 760 -20.60 1.41 -17.61
N GLU A 761 -21.39 1.53 -16.55
CA GLU A 761 -22.70 0.88 -16.45
C GLU A 761 -23.66 1.33 -17.57
N ALA A 762 -23.61 2.61 -17.96
CA ALA A 762 -24.44 3.18 -19.01
C ALA A 762 -24.21 2.55 -20.40
N PHE A 763 -23.00 2.05 -20.67
CA PHE A 763 -22.60 1.51 -21.97
C PHE A 763 -22.38 0.01 -21.96
N ARG A 764 -22.72 -0.67 -20.85
CA ARG A 764 -22.50 -2.12 -20.70
C ARG A 764 -23.16 -2.94 -21.81
N ASP A 765 -24.31 -2.50 -22.30
CA ASP A 765 -25.11 -3.19 -23.31
C ASP A 765 -24.88 -2.63 -24.74
N LEU A 766 -23.94 -1.71 -24.90
CA LEU A 766 -23.56 -1.16 -26.21
C LEU A 766 -22.84 -2.22 -27.05
N ARG A 767 -23.17 -2.25 -28.34
CA ARG A 767 -22.50 -3.09 -29.35
C ARG A 767 -21.62 -2.23 -30.25
N TYR A 768 -20.64 -2.84 -30.88
CA TYR A 768 -19.63 -2.15 -31.68
C TYR A 768 -19.48 -2.82 -33.06
N ASP A 769 -19.47 -2.02 -34.12
CA ASP A 769 -19.14 -2.44 -35.47
C ASP A 769 -17.92 -1.64 -35.94
N VAL A 770 -16.73 -2.24 -35.86
CA VAL A 770 -15.45 -1.57 -36.09
C VAL A 770 -14.89 -1.97 -37.45
N ARG A 771 -14.55 -0.98 -38.27
CA ARG A 771 -13.97 -1.17 -39.60
C ARG A 771 -12.62 -0.49 -39.65
N LEU A 772 -11.57 -1.28 -39.82
CA LEU A 772 -10.20 -0.79 -39.95
C LEU A 772 -9.86 -0.64 -41.43
N PHE A 773 -9.42 0.55 -41.84
CA PHE A 773 -8.96 0.85 -43.18
C PHE A 773 -7.46 1.09 -43.16
N VAL A 774 -6.71 0.26 -43.88
CA VAL A 774 -5.24 0.34 -43.96
C VAL A 774 -4.79 0.20 -45.42
N PRO A 775 -3.59 0.68 -45.79
CA PRO A 775 -3.05 0.50 -47.14
C PRO A 775 -2.93 -0.97 -47.53
N ASP A 776 -2.54 -1.83 -46.57
CA ASP A 776 -2.41 -3.27 -46.76
C ASP A 776 -3.21 -4.09 -45.73
N PRO A 777 -4.41 -4.59 -46.08
CA PRO A 777 -5.29 -5.33 -45.17
C PRO A 777 -4.75 -6.68 -44.71
N ASP A 778 -3.81 -7.26 -45.47
CA ASP A 778 -3.22 -8.56 -45.16
C ASP A 778 -1.99 -8.43 -44.24
N ALA A 779 -1.60 -7.21 -43.87
CA ALA A 779 -0.45 -6.97 -43.03
C ALA A 779 -0.62 -7.61 -41.64
N PRO A 780 0.39 -8.36 -41.14
CA PRO A 780 0.30 -9.05 -39.87
C PRO A 780 0.20 -8.06 -38.71
N GLY A 781 -0.70 -8.31 -37.77
CA GLY A 781 -0.86 -7.48 -36.57
C GLY A 781 -1.87 -6.34 -36.71
N VAL A 782 -2.35 -6.02 -37.92
CA VAL A 782 -3.41 -5.01 -38.11
C VAL A 782 -4.65 -5.41 -37.31
N GLY A 783 -5.08 -4.53 -36.40
CA GLY A 783 -6.24 -4.77 -35.53
C GLY A 783 -6.08 -5.91 -34.51
N GLU A 784 -4.86 -6.41 -34.28
CA GLU A 784 -4.59 -7.54 -33.37
C GLU A 784 -5.15 -7.31 -31.96
N SER A 785 -5.05 -6.09 -31.43
CA SER A 785 -5.55 -5.75 -30.10
C SER A 785 -7.08 -5.84 -30.00
N ILE A 786 -7.79 -5.55 -31.10
CA ILE A 786 -9.25 -5.76 -31.18
C ILE A 786 -9.57 -7.25 -31.36
N GLY A 787 -8.76 -7.97 -32.14
CA GLY A 787 -8.84 -9.43 -32.26
C GLY A 787 -8.70 -10.15 -30.92
N ALA A 788 -7.79 -9.69 -30.05
CA ALA A 788 -7.61 -10.22 -28.69
C ALA A 788 -8.87 -10.04 -27.82
N LEU A 789 -9.62 -8.93 -27.99
CA LEU A 789 -10.91 -8.74 -27.31
C LEU A 789 -11.94 -9.79 -27.77
N LEU A 790 -11.99 -10.11 -29.06
CA LEU A 790 -12.88 -11.17 -29.58
C LEU A 790 -12.53 -12.56 -29.02
N ALA A 791 -11.24 -12.82 -28.78
CA ALA A 791 -10.76 -14.04 -28.15
C ALA A 791 -11.02 -14.09 -26.63
N GLY A 792 -11.44 -12.98 -26.02
CA GLY A 792 -11.62 -12.87 -24.57
C GLY A 792 -10.31 -12.81 -23.80
N GLU A 793 -9.21 -12.44 -24.46
CA GLU A 793 -7.92 -12.26 -23.81
C GLU A 793 -7.90 -10.92 -23.06
N GLY A 794 -7.49 -10.94 -21.78
CA GLY A 794 -7.31 -9.73 -20.98
C GLY A 794 -8.13 -9.69 -19.70
N THR A 795 -8.81 -8.57 -19.45
CA THR A 795 -9.53 -8.31 -18.19
C THR A 795 -10.95 -8.89 -18.20
N LEU A 796 -11.61 -8.97 -17.05
CA LEU A 796 -13.05 -9.32 -16.97
C LEU A 796 -13.93 -8.42 -17.88
N ALA A 797 -13.55 -7.17 -18.10
CA ALA A 797 -14.24 -6.27 -19.03
C ALA A 797 -14.00 -6.67 -20.51
N SER A 798 -12.83 -7.23 -20.81
CA SER A 798 -12.46 -7.77 -22.13
C SER A 798 -13.25 -9.05 -22.44
N GLU A 799 -13.53 -9.90 -21.45
CA GLU A 799 -14.36 -11.10 -21.61
C GLU A 799 -15.79 -10.78 -22.09
N ALA A 800 -16.30 -9.59 -21.78
CA ALA A 800 -17.63 -9.18 -22.23
C ALA A 800 -17.77 -9.16 -23.77
N PHE A 801 -16.66 -9.02 -24.50
CA PHE A 801 -16.65 -9.03 -25.97
C PHE A 801 -16.67 -10.44 -26.57
N SER A 802 -16.26 -11.46 -25.82
CA SER A 802 -16.27 -12.87 -26.25
C SER A 802 -17.54 -13.63 -25.83
N VAL A 803 -18.31 -13.11 -24.86
CA VAL A 803 -19.57 -13.72 -24.42
C VAL A 803 -20.69 -13.44 -25.45
N PRO A 804 -21.35 -14.49 -25.99
CA PRO A 804 -22.49 -14.30 -26.89
C PRO A 804 -23.64 -13.58 -26.18
N THR A 805 -24.11 -12.47 -26.72
CA THR A 805 -25.25 -11.72 -26.14
C THR A 805 -26.58 -12.43 -26.45
N GLY A 806 -26.81 -13.62 -25.87
CA GLY A 806 -28.06 -14.39 -26.00
C GLY A 806 -28.45 -14.86 -27.42
N SER A 807 -27.83 -14.32 -28.48
CA SER A 807 -28.06 -14.63 -29.88
C SER A 807 -26.73 -14.56 -30.65
N HIS A 808 -26.36 -15.66 -31.31
CA HIS A 808 -25.16 -15.75 -32.14
C HIS A 808 -25.19 -14.85 -33.39
N LEU A 809 -26.36 -14.27 -33.72
CA LEU A 809 -26.53 -13.34 -34.83
C LEU A 809 -26.17 -11.88 -34.46
N PHE A 810 -26.01 -11.59 -33.17
CA PHE A 810 -25.70 -10.25 -32.67
C PHE A 810 -24.47 -10.33 -31.76
N SER A 811 -23.28 -10.42 -32.37
CA SER A 811 -22.02 -10.27 -31.64
C SER A 811 -21.95 -8.89 -30.97
N LYS A 812 -21.28 -8.83 -29.82
CA LYS A 812 -21.06 -7.57 -29.14
C LYS A 812 -20.09 -6.67 -29.90
N LEU A 813 -19.09 -7.28 -30.52
CA LEU A 813 -18.07 -6.63 -31.32
C LEU A 813 -18.00 -7.35 -32.67
N THR A 814 -18.10 -6.58 -33.74
CA THR A 814 -17.84 -7.02 -35.11
C THR A 814 -16.65 -6.22 -35.62
N VAL A 815 -15.74 -6.89 -36.32
CA VAL A 815 -14.51 -6.28 -36.84
C VAL A 815 -14.34 -6.66 -38.30
N ALA A 816 -13.99 -5.68 -39.14
CA ALA A 816 -13.56 -5.91 -40.51
C ALA A 816 -12.29 -5.11 -40.80
N VAL A 817 -11.30 -5.75 -41.42
CA VAL A 817 -10.11 -5.08 -41.97
C VAL A 817 -10.29 -4.95 -43.48
N ARG A 818 -10.07 -3.76 -44.02
CA ARG A 818 -10.32 -3.38 -45.42
C ARG A 818 -9.22 -2.49 -45.95
N GLY A 819 -9.09 -2.43 -47.27
CA GLY A 819 -8.16 -1.51 -47.91
C GLY A 819 -8.68 -0.08 -47.84
N THR A 820 -7.81 0.91 -47.65
CA THR A 820 -8.20 2.33 -47.83
C THR A 820 -8.81 2.58 -49.22
N ALA A 821 -8.33 1.86 -50.24
CA ALA A 821 -8.90 1.85 -51.58
C ALA A 821 -10.36 1.36 -51.63
N ASP A 822 -10.75 0.41 -50.78
CA ASP A 822 -12.14 -0.10 -50.73
C ASP A 822 -13.10 0.99 -50.26
N PHE A 823 -12.67 1.82 -49.29
CA PHE A 823 -13.45 2.95 -48.79
C PHE A 823 -13.66 3.98 -49.91
N ARG A 824 -12.57 4.43 -50.54
CA ARG A 824 -12.59 5.41 -51.64
C ARG A 824 -13.46 4.96 -52.82
N ALA A 825 -13.48 3.66 -53.13
CA ALA A 825 -14.31 3.13 -54.22
C ALA A 825 -15.82 3.24 -53.95
N ALA A 826 -16.25 3.20 -52.68
CA ALA A 826 -17.67 3.29 -52.31
C ALA A 826 -17.88 3.83 -50.87
N PRO A 827 -17.61 5.12 -50.60
CA PRO A 827 -17.66 5.67 -49.23
C PRO A 827 -19.02 5.49 -48.57
N GLY A 828 -20.10 5.68 -49.35
CA GLY A 828 -21.49 5.52 -48.89
C GLY A 828 -21.86 4.11 -48.40
N ARG A 829 -21.06 3.08 -48.70
CA ARG A 829 -21.24 1.72 -48.16
C ARG A 829 -20.79 1.61 -46.71
N TYR A 830 -19.90 2.50 -46.26
CA TYR A 830 -19.23 2.42 -44.98
C TYR A 830 -19.68 3.52 -44.02
N ARG A 831 -20.98 3.84 -44.02
CA ARG A 831 -21.53 4.81 -43.07
C ARG A 831 -21.19 4.43 -41.63
N ALA A 832 -20.72 5.39 -40.85
CA ALA A 832 -20.32 5.22 -39.46
C ALA A 832 -20.83 6.38 -38.61
N HIS A 833 -20.91 6.15 -37.30
CA HIS A 833 -21.18 7.25 -36.38
C HIS A 833 -19.90 8.06 -36.16
N LEU A 834 -18.79 7.35 -35.98
CA LEU A 834 -17.49 7.95 -35.70
C LEU A 834 -16.46 7.46 -36.71
N SER A 835 -15.66 8.38 -37.24
CA SER A 835 -14.46 8.07 -38.03
C SER A 835 -13.22 8.64 -37.37
N PHE A 836 -12.17 7.82 -37.25
CA PHE A 836 -10.87 8.22 -36.71
C PHE A 836 -9.80 8.11 -37.80
N LEU A 837 -9.05 9.19 -38.04
CA LEU A 837 -7.93 9.24 -38.98
C LEU A 837 -6.63 9.35 -38.19
N PHE A 838 -5.79 8.31 -38.18
CA PHE A 838 -4.53 8.29 -37.43
C PHE A 838 -3.32 8.47 -38.36
N ASP A 839 -2.65 9.63 -38.34
CA ASP A 839 -1.47 9.92 -39.18
C ASP A 839 -1.67 9.47 -40.65
N VAL A 840 -2.80 9.86 -41.26
CA VAL A 840 -3.20 9.40 -42.61
C VAL A 840 -2.50 10.20 -43.72
N PHE A 841 -2.00 11.39 -43.40
CA PHE A 841 -1.44 12.33 -44.38
C PHE A 841 0.09 12.40 -44.21
N PRO A 842 0.86 11.68 -45.04
CA PRO A 842 2.31 11.74 -44.98
C PRO A 842 2.82 13.12 -45.44
N PRO A 843 3.76 13.75 -44.72
CA PRO A 843 4.44 14.93 -45.21
C PRO A 843 5.22 14.66 -46.51
N GLU A 844 5.14 15.59 -47.46
CA GLU A 844 5.79 15.49 -48.77
C GLU A 844 7.33 15.59 -48.66
N GLU A 845 7.81 16.58 -47.89
CA GLU A 845 9.25 16.85 -47.78
C GLU A 845 9.67 17.45 -46.43
N ILE A 846 10.97 17.31 -46.14
CA ILE A 846 11.64 18.05 -45.07
C ILE A 846 12.47 19.15 -45.72
N ALA A 847 11.98 20.37 -45.64
CA ALA A 847 12.71 21.55 -46.05
C ALA A 847 13.62 22.05 -44.92
N ALA A 848 14.37 23.13 -45.18
CA ALA A 848 15.04 23.89 -44.14
C ALA A 848 14.84 25.39 -44.39
N GLY A 849 14.72 26.18 -43.34
CA GLY A 849 14.55 27.62 -43.49
C GLY A 849 14.78 28.36 -42.20
N ARG A 850 14.79 29.68 -42.28
CA ARG A 850 14.96 30.55 -41.11
C ARG A 850 13.85 30.28 -40.08
N PRO A 851 14.13 30.46 -38.78
CA PRO A 851 13.12 30.36 -37.74
C PRO A 851 11.88 31.19 -38.06
N PHE A 852 10.70 30.59 -38.03
CA PHE A 852 9.42 31.24 -38.30
C PHE A 852 9.15 32.38 -37.33
N ARG A 853 9.61 32.22 -36.09
CA ARG A 853 9.57 33.20 -35.00
C ARG A 853 10.84 33.08 -34.18
N THR A 854 11.35 34.21 -33.71
CA THR A 854 12.41 34.23 -32.71
C THR A 854 11.76 34.08 -31.34
N GLU A 855 11.80 32.87 -30.79
CA GLU A 855 11.22 32.61 -29.46
C GLU A 855 12.15 33.04 -28.33
N ARG A 856 11.57 33.59 -27.27
CA ARG A 856 12.33 33.95 -26.06
C ARG A 856 12.36 32.83 -25.05
N LYS A 857 11.33 31.99 -24.97
CA LYS A 857 11.24 30.90 -24.00
C LYS A 857 10.70 29.60 -24.57
N VAL A 858 11.16 28.48 -24.03
CA VAL A 858 10.64 27.13 -24.30
C VAL A 858 9.79 26.62 -23.13
N PRO A 859 8.77 25.76 -23.38
CA PRO A 859 7.90 25.25 -22.34
C PRO A 859 8.62 24.27 -21.40
N LEU A 860 8.09 24.14 -20.19
CA LEU A 860 8.46 23.14 -19.19
C LEU A 860 9.98 22.95 -19.03
N HIS A 861 10.72 24.04 -18.79
CA HIS A 861 12.18 23.99 -18.59
C HIS A 861 12.98 23.38 -19.76
N GLY A 862 12.39 23.29 -20.95
CA GLY A 862 12.99 22.65 -22.13
C GLY A 862 12.73 21.14 -22.23
N LEU A 863 11.93 20.54 -21.35
CA LEU A 863 11.59 19.11 -21.39
C LEU A 863 10.54 18.74 -22.45
N VAL A 864 9.89 19.74 -23.07
CA VAL A 864 8.93 19.55 -24.16
C VAL A 864 9.45 20.26 -25.40
N GLN A 865 9.66 19.50 -26.49
CA GLN A 865 10.02 20.05 -27.78
C GLN A 865 8.74 20.41 -28.54
N ASP A 866 8.42 21.71 -28.52
CA ASP A 866 7.27 22.28 -29.20
C ASP A 866 7.59 22.69 -30.65
N PHE A 867 6.55 22.90 -31.47
CA PHE A 867 6.65 23.26 -32.89
C PHE A 867 5.83 24.52 -33.20
N THR A 868 6.38 25.42 -34.01
CA THR A 868 5.60 26.51 -34.61
C THR A 868 4.94 25.98 -35.86
N VAL A 869 3.62 26.08 -35.93
CA VAL A 869 2.83 25.68 -37.10
C VAL A 869 2.40 26.92 -37.88
N ARG A 870 2.60 26.90 -39.19
CA ARG A 870 2.00 27.85 -40.15
C ARG A 870 1.02 27.07 -41.01
N PHE A 871 -0.22 27.55 -41.05
CA PHE A 871 -1.28 27.00 -41.88
C PHE A 871 -1.53 27.95 -43.06
N HIS A 872 -1.74 27.40 -44.24
CA HIS A 872 -2.27 28.13 -45.39
C HIS A 872 -3.40 27.34 -46.04
N ASP A 873 -4.36 28.08 -46.58
CA ASP A 873 -5.49 27.57 -47.35
C ASP A 873 -5.82 28.62 -48.41
N ASP A 874 -5.29 28.41 -49.63
CA ASP A 874 -5.43 29.32 -50.76
C ASP A 874 -5.58 28.58 -52.09
N GLU A 875 -5.57 29.31 -53.22
CA GLU A 875 -5.68 28.73 -54.56
C GLU A 875 -4.55 27.74 -54.91
N SER A 876 -3.40 27.81 -54.21
CA SER A 876 -2.28 26.88 -54.38
C SER A 876 -2.45 25.59 -53.58
N GLY A 877 -3.21 25.64 -52.48
CA GLY A 877 -3.59 24.46 -51.73
C GLY A 877 -3.81 24.71 -50.24
N THR A 878 -4.12 23.60 -49.55
CA THR A 878 -4.25 23.54 -48.09
C THR A 878 -3.05 22.80 -47.54
N GLY A 879 -2.30 23.43 -46.63
CA GLY A 879 -1.05 22.88 -46.10
C GLY A 879 -0.61 23.43 -44.75
N TRP A 880 0.26 22.66 -44.10
CA TRP A 880 0.87 22.93 -42.80
C TRP A 880 2.39 22.88 -42.91
N GLN A 881 3.04 23.92 -42.40
CA GLN A 881 4.49 23.94 -42.21
C GLN A 881 4.81 23.94 -40.73
N ARG A 882 5.64 22.99 -40.28
CA ARG A 882 6.01 22.85 -38.87
C ARG A 882 7.51 23.00 -38.68
N GLN A 883 7.91 23.78 -37.70
CA GLN A 883 9.32 23.98 -37.39
C GLN A 883 9.56 23.88 -35.88
N PRO A 884 10.60 23.15 -35.43
CA PRO A 884 10.88 23.00 -34.01
C PRO A 884 11.22 24.35 -33.38
N ARG A 885 10.63 24.61 -32.20
CA ARG A 885 10.85 25.84 -31.42
C ARG A 885 12.03 25.65 -30.49
N HIS A 886 12.91 26.65 -30.49
CA HIS A 886 14.11 26.72 -29.65
C HIS A 886 14.18 28.09 -28.99
N GLY A 887 14.62 28.15 -27.74
CA GLY A 887 14.64 29.37 -26.94
C GLY A 887 15.15 29.11 -25.52
N ALA A 888 15.18 30.14 -24.69
CA ALA A 888 15.71 30.01 -23.32
C ALA A 888 14.73 29.26 -22.40
N PRO A 889 15.16 28.19 -21.72
CA PRO A 889 14.28 27.47 -20.81
C PRO A 889 14.07 28.27 -19.52
N THR A 890 12.94 28.04 -18.87
CA THR A 890 12.80 28.39 -17.45
C THR A 890 13.70 27.49 -16.64
N VAL A 891 14.37 28.02 -15.62
CA VAL A 891 15.29 27.24 -14.80
C VAL A 891 14.52 26.36 -13.81
N ILE A 892 14.96 25.11 -13.67
CA ILE A 892 14.56 24.24 -12.55
C ILE A 892 15.40 24.64 -11.34
N GLU A 893 14.77 24.89 -10.19
CA GLU A 893 15.48 25.31 -8.97
C GLU A 893 16.54 24.27 -8.55
N GLY A 894 17.80 24.73 -8.44
CA GLY A 894 18.95 23.88 -8.13
C GLY A 894 19.51 23.08 -9.32
N ALA A 895 19.04 23.35 -10.54
CA ALA A 895 19.40 22.66 -11.77
C ALA A 895 19.51 23.62 -12.98
N ASP A 896 20.12 24.80 -12.73
CA ASP A 896 20.36 25.87 -13.70
C ASP A 896 21.13 25.39 -14.93
N GLU A 897 22.26 24.70 -14.70
CA GLU A 897 23.13 24.20 -15.76
C GLU A 897 22.41 23.20 -16.67
N THR A 898 21.69 22.24 -16.08
CA THR A 898 20.87 21.27 -16.83
C THR A 898 19.88 21.99 -17.73
N SER A 899 19.15 22.97 -17.17
CA SER A 899 18.14 23.72 -17.92
C SER A 899 18.81 24.45 -19.10
N LEU A 900 19.91 25.17 -18.87
CA LEU A 900 20.63 25.90 -19.92
C LEU A 900 21.10 24.98 -21.06
N LEU A 901 21.71 23.84 -20.74
CA LEU A 901 22.16 22.86 -21.73
C LEU A 901 20.97 22.28 -22.52
N LEU A 902 19.82 22.05 -21.86
CA LEU A 902 18.61 21.53 -22.49
C LEU A 902 17.96 22.55 -23.46
N GLY A 903 18.21 23.84 -23.27
CA GLY A 903 17.81 24.89 -24.22
C GLY A 903 18.75 25.03 -25.41
N GLU A 904 20.05 24.83 -25.21
CA GLU A 904 21.08 25.02 -26.24
C GLU A 904 21.23 23.81 -27.17
N LEU A 905 21.33 22.60 -26.61
CA LEU A 905 21.69 21.41 -27.37
C LEU A 905 20.67 21.04 -28.47
N PRO A 906 19.34 21.02 -28.23
CA PRO A 906 18.35 20.77 -29.29
C PRO A 906 18.42 21.80 -30.43
N ALA A 907 18.73 23.06 -30.11
CA ALA A 907 18.85 24.13 -31.08
C ALA A 907 20.08 23.90 -31.98
N LEU A 908 21.20 23.53 -31.38
CA LEU A 908 22.44 23.20 -32.09
C LEU A 908 22.26 21.98 -33.00
N ILE A 909 21.66 20.91 -32.48
CA ILE A 909 21.32 19.71 -33.28
C ILE A 909 20.42 20.08 -34.45
N SER A 910 19.37 20.87 -34.24
CA SER A 910 18.46 21.27 -35.32
C SER A 910 19.16 22.09 -36.40
N SER A 911 20.05 23.00 -36.00
CA SER A 911 20.88 23.80 -36.92
C SER A 911 21.80 22.90 -37.75
N ALA A 912 22.50 21.99 -37.09
CA ALA A 912 23.42 21.06 -37.71
C ALA A 912 22.70 20.08 -38.64
N THR A 913 21.51 19.60 -38.27
CA THR A 913 20.66 18.76 -39.12
C THR A 913 20.26 19.50 -40.41
N ALA A 914 19.89 20.78 -40.33
CA ALA A 914 19.57 21.59 -41.52
C ALA A 914 20.79 21.73 -42.46
N THR A 915 21.97 22.03 -41.91
CA THR A 915 23.24 22.08 -42.65
C THR A 915 23.55 20.75 -43.34
N VAL A 916 23.47 19.63 -42.61
CA VAL A 916 23.77 18.29 -43.15
C VAL A 916 22.78 17.91 -44.25
N ALA A 917 21.49 18.16 -44.05
CA ALA A 917 20.44 17.86 -45.04
C ALA A 917 20.65 18.65 -46.35
N ARG A 918 21.02 19.93 -46.25
CA ARG A 918 21.28 20.78 -47.43
C ARG A 918 22.66 20.56 -48.05
N SER A 919 23.57 19.89 -47.35
CA SER A 919 24.99 19.78 -47.72
C SER A 919 25.65 21.15 -47.98
N THR A 920 25.18 22.20 -47.30
CA THR A 920 25.70 23.57 -47.38
C THR A 920 25.83 24.18 -45.99
N PRO A 921 26.82 25.06 -45.75
CA PRO A 921 27.01 25.72 -44.46
C PRO A 921 25.86 26.71 -44.18
N ASP A 922 24.82 26.25 -43.46
CA ASP A 922 23.67 27.06 -43.06
C ASP A 922 23.17 26.69 -41.65
N PHE A 923 23.85 27.22 -40.64
CA PHE A 923 23.52 26.99 -39.22
C PHE A 923 22.43 27.93 -38.68
N ASP A 924 21.96 28.87 -39.50
CA ASP A 924 20.85 29.73 -39.13
C ASP A 924 19.49 29.13 -39.46
N SER A 925 19.45 28.18 -40.40
CA SER A 925 18.24 27.46 -40.75
C SER A 925 17.89 26.38 -39.72
N ARG A 926 16.61 26.04 -39.67
CA ARG A 926 16.04 24.92 -38.93
C ARG A 926 15.23 24.07 -39.90
N PRO A 927 15.14 22.76 -39.67
CA PRO A 927 14.39 21.90 -40.57
C PRO A 927 12.88 22.17 -40.41
N ILE A 928 12.15 22.07 -41.53
CA ILE A 928 10.73 22.38 -41.65
C ILE A 928 10.05 21.15 -42.22
N ILE A 929 9.02 20.64 -41.53
CA ILE A 929 8.15 19.59 -42.05
C ILE A 929 7.10 20.26 -42.91
N HIS A 930 6.98 19.85 -44.18
CA HIS A 930 5.96 20.32 -45.11
C HIS A 930 4.90 19.25 -45.32
N LEU A 931 3.66 19.55 -44.98
CA LEU A 931 2.51 18.72 -45.28
C LEU A 931 1.56 19.54 -46.14
N GLU A 932 1.43 19.18 -47.41
CA GLU A 932 0.38 19.69 -48.29
C GLU A 932 -0.59 18.56 -48.58
N LEU A 933 -1.89 18.86 -48.55
CA LEU A 933 -2.90 17.88 -48.93
C LEU A 933 -3.02 17.83 -50.43
N ASP A 934 -2.76 16.68 -51.01
CA ASP A 934 -3.02 16.42 -52.42
C ASP A 934 -4.54 16.35 -52.71
N PRO A 935 -4.96 16.36 -53.99
CA PRO A 935 -6.38 16.28 -54.33
C PRO A 935 -7.09 15.02 -53.81
N ASP A 936 -6.38 13.89 -53.74
CA ASP A 936 -6.92 12.59 -53.31
C ASP A 936 -7.10 12.55 -51.78
N GLU A 937 -6.21 13.19 -51.03
CA GLU A 937 -6.26 13.35 -49.58
C GLU A 937 -7.40 14.30 -49.18
N ARG A 938 -7.57 15.41 -49.90
CA ARG A 938 -8.73 16.31 -49.70
C ARG A 938 -10.04 15.60 -50.01
N ALA A 939 -10.07 14.81 -51.09
CA ALA A 939 -11.22 13.99 -51.41
C ALA A 939 -11.52 12.99 -50.29
N LEU A 940 -10.50 12.32 -49.75
CA LEU A 940 -10.67 11.39 -48.62
C LEU A 940 -11.28 12.08 -47.39
N ILE A 941 -10.81 13.28 -47.01
CA ILE A 941 -11.41 14.03 -45.90
C ILE A 941 -12.90 14.29 -46.17
N SER A 942 -13.25 14.78 -47.36
CA SER A 942 -14.64 15.03 -47.76
C SER A 942 -15.48 13.75 -47.74
N GLU A 943 -14.97 12.65 -48.27
CA GLU A 943 -15.67 11.36 -48.32
C GLU A 943 -15.92 10.77 -46.93
N VAL A 944 -14.95 10.90 -46.03
CA VAL A 944 -15.08 10.46 -44.63
C VAL A 944 -16.11 11.31 -43.90
N HIS A 945 -16.14 12.62 -44.18
CA HIS A 945 -17.18 13.53 -43.68
C HIS A 945 -18.57 13.16 -44.17
N ASP A 946 -18.74 12.89 -45.46
CA ASP A 946 -20.05 12.52 -46.03
C ASP A 946 -20.54 11.15 -45.53
N ALA A 947 -19.63 10.29 -45.07
CA ALA A 947 -19.93 8.95 -44.59
C ALA A 947 -20.05 8.86 -43.05
N SER A 948 -19.80 9.93 -42.29
CA SER A 948 -19.71 9.85 -40.83
C SER A 948 -20.39 11.01 -40.12
N ASP A 949 -20.97 10.76 -38.94
CA ASP A 949 -21.53 11.85 -38.14
C ASP A 949 -20.40 12.75 -37.59
N TRP A 950 -19.43 12.14 -36.88
CA TRP A 950 -18.26 12.83 -36.33
C TRP A 950 -16.95 12.28 -36.89
N VAL A 951 -16.02 13.17 -37.22
CA VAL A 951 -14.68 12.82 -37.69
C VAL A 951 -13.63 13.39 -36.73
N PHE A 952 -12.71 12.53 -36.31
CA PHE A 952 -11.57 12.88 -35.48
C PHE A 952 -10.27 12.64 -36.25
N THR A 953 -9.55 13.72 -36.52
CA THR A 953 -8.20 13.65 -37.10
C THR A 953 -7.19 13.65 -35.96
N ILE A 954 -6.41 12.58 -35.88
CA ILE A 954 -5.35 12.37 -34.90
C ILE A 954 -4.05 12.29 -35.68
N ASP A 955 -3.48 13.45 -35.98
CA ASP A 955 -2.31 13.55 -36.82
C ASP A 955 -1.20 14.30 -36.08
N ARG A 956 0.01 13.74 -36.10
CA ARG A 956 1.16 14.35 -35.41
C ARG A 956 1.55 15.69 -35.99
N ASN A 957 1.21 15.96 -37.26
CA ASN A 957 1.56 17.15 -38.02
C ASN A 957 0.44 18.20 -37.99
N MET A 958 -0.81 17.80 -38.22
CA MET A 958 -1.94 18.71 -38.18
C MET A 958 -2.42 19.00 -36.74
N GLY A 959 -2.15 18.08 -35.81
CA GLY A 959 -2.69 18.11 -34.45
C GLY A 959 -3.99 17.31 -34.34
N ILE A 960 -4.71 17.49 -33.22
CA ILE A 960 -6.02 16.88 -33.04
C ILE A 960 -7.08 17.86 -33.53
N GLU A 961 -7.75 17.54 -34.62
CA GLU A 961 -8.83 18.34 -35.18
C GLU A 961 -10.16 17.58 -35.06
N PHE A 962 -11.20 18.30 -34.66
CA PHE A 962 -12.56 17.78 -34.55
C PHE A 962 -13.44 18.53 -35.54
N PHE A 963 -14.11 17.77 -36.38
CA PHE A 963 -15.03 18.30 -37.37
C PHE A 963 -16.37 17.60 -37.20
N ASP A 964 -17.40 18.40 -36.92
CA ASP A 964 -18.79 17.97 -36.76
C ASP A 964 -19.57 18.32 -38.02
N HIS A 965 -20.38 17.40 -38.55
CA HIS A 965 -21.31 17.75 -39.61
C HIS A 965 -22.50 18.50 -38.98
N GLY A 966 -22.36 19.83 -38.86
CA GLY A 966 -23.40 20.68 -38.29
C GLY A 966 -24.61 20.85 -39.21
N GLY A 967 -25.63 20.00 -39.04
CA GLY A 967 -26.97 20.15 -39.63
C GLY A 967 -27.82 18.90 -39.62
#